data_AF-A0A249SPS9-F1
#
_entry.id   AF-A0A249SPS9-F1
#
_cell.length_a   1.000
_cell.length_b   1.000
_cell.length_c   1.000
_cell.angle_alpha   90.00
_cell.angle_beta   90.00
_cell.angle_gamma   90.00
#
_symmetry.space_group_name_H-M   'P 1'
#
loop_
_entity.id
_entity.type
_entity.pdbx_description
1 polymer ?
#
loop_
_entity_poly.entity_id
_entity_poly.type
_entity_poly.pdbx_seq_one_letter_code
_entity_poly.pdbx_strand_id
1 'polypeptide(L)'
;MLQVSAAGHAQTVTISGKTIPIKQVFSTIKQQTGYVVFSNTNTINESATVSLSARDMPLEDLLDTMLKDLPVSYLIKDKTIVLSRKTMAAPAVAPPTTISGTVRATSGELLPGVSVRIKNTVTGTITSGDGAFYFTHLPENAILQITMLGFETLEVGIRKSANGYTAYTVNKAQTGSLLVTDGNNLVLNITLNRKDYEMNNVVVTGYMNVNKDKYVGAVYSVRADSIKIAGETTIDQMLQGVVPGMSVIVQSGQVGANTKIRIRGTSTLLGNQEPLWVVDGVIQRDPLPIPSGSGSLAGDLKELRLLASNAISWLNPNDIETITVLKDASATAIYGSQAANGVIVLTTKKARPGTLSVSYNNSLSIGQRPKYSMYDLMNSQELMQFSKDIYDGRDSYTNTLLPIGYAALIQQLQNKQIDYATYVQKYRQLEQQNTDWFALLFRNSFNQNHSISISGGTEKITNRTSLNMQQQRGEAEGNDLSTFSASSNTTLHFGKRLTVNFLLVGTIRETDGFAYGVSPFDYAYKTSRTIPMSNADGTFFFHEKLGEGSTIYPNKSSYLYNIQNEINNTGSKNTSATLGATLDVRYELAKGLEYQGLLAYTTASSNVKSYATELSYYITQTRGYEFGTVLANSPEELSSRLPFGGLAQIESASNKGYTVRNSLVYNRYLGTRHNITLQGGLEARSNLLEGSTNTRYGYLRYRGESFAPVPLKPLLTVRGDAPDLHEAMRINSRIVNQQSNYLSEYFTAVYSYDSRYIFNFNARLDASNRFGQDKNKRFQPTWSVGGRWRVANEKFLRTSKWLNAFDLSATYGYQGNAVEAVSPYLIATDGGLSNIFKQYTLNIKSLPYPELGWEKTKSWNLGMDLSLWNGRINATANYFRKVSDVLASRQVPVENGMNAATVFGSRMENIGYDLIVSVIPIRTKNFTWQFSVNTGRAVNRLTQNQRVNTREDFLSGNAIVNGEAYSTFYSYSYAGLNHNTGIPMFNYMNIKPTGNDLDFLVKSGKLEPDFSGGFNSSIRYKNITLYAQFAMAFGATKRLPVYYNMSGAPTPEQNVPRILKDRWKNPGDEQYTNIPAIPPGNPRYFEIELPILNPTMVSPYSLFNTSDYMTASADFVRCRSISLNYEFNPSLLKRVHIKRLSAAFSLTNPFLITFDKKWRGYDPETAGWPARRMTSLSFNVTL
;
A
#
# COMPACT_ATOMS: atom_id res chain seq x y z
N MET A 1 6.64 -46.05 70.16
CA MET A 1 7.27 -47.02 69.24
C MET A 1 6.39 -48.26 69.18
N LEU A 2 5.87 -48.60 68.01
CA LEU A 2 5.07 -49.81 67.79
C LEU A 2 5.49 -50.37 66.42
N GLN A 3 6.12 -51.54 66.44
CA GLN A 3 6.36 -52.36 65.25
C GLN A 3 5.01 -52.84 64.72
N VAL A 4 4.77 -52.62 63.44
CA VAL A 4 3.70 -53.29 62.69
C VAL A 4 4.39 -54.14 61.63
N SER A 5 4.37 -55.46 61.79
CA SER A 5 4.61 -56.38 60.68
C SER A 5 3.29 -56.55 59.93
N ALA A 6 3.29 -56.23 58.64
CA ALA A 6 2.21 -56.60 57.74
C ALA A 6 2.74 -57.75 56.87
N ALA A 7 2.19 -58.95 57.07
CA ALA A 7 2.33 -60.04 56.10
C ALA A 7 1.54 -59.64 54.85
N GLY A 8 2.23 -59.35 53.74
CA GLY A 8 1.58 -59.12 52.46
C GLY A 8 0.95 -60.43 51.97
N HIS A 9 -0.38 -60.53 51.99
CA HIS A 9 -1.08 -61.61 51.29
C HIS A 9 -0.86 -61.46 49.78
N ALA A 10 -0.15 -62.39 49.16
CA ALA A 10 -0.05 -62.48 47.71
C ALA A 10 -1.46 -62.69 47.13
N GLN A 11 -1.82 -61.91 46.12
CA GLN A 11 -3.14 -62.04 45.50
C GLN A 11 -3.16 -63.27 44.60
N THR A 12 -4.06 -64.20 44.90
CA THR A 12 -4.21 -65.46 44.19
C THR A 12 -5.39 -65.41 43.23
N VAL A 13 -5.32 -66.22 42.17
CA VAL A 13 -6.34 -66.35 41.15
C VAL A 13 -6.68 -67.83 40.96
N THR A 14 -7.98 -68.13 40.94
CA THR A 14 -8.53 -69.45 40.64
C THR A 14 -9.32 -69.41 39.34
N ILE A 15 -8.86 -70.14 38.34
CA ILE A 15 -9.50 -70.27 37.02
C ILE A 15 -9.06 -71.59 36.36
N SER A 16 -9.99 -72.34 35.79
CA SER A 16 -9.69 -73.61 35.10
C SER A 16 -10.53 -73.79 33.85
N GLY A 17 -9.90 -74.20 32.75
CA GLY A 17 -10.56 -74.51 31.48
C GLY A 17 -9.58 -74.82 30.37
N LYS A 18 -9.96 -75.73 29.46
CA LYS A 18 -9.11 -76.19 28.34
C LYS A 18 -9.04 -75.20 27.17
N THR A 19 -10.03 -74.33 27.02
CA THR A 19 -10.10 -73.37 25.90
C THR A 19 -10.73 -72.06 26.37
N ILE A 20 -9.98 -71.23 27.10
CA ILE A 20 -10.48 -69.98 27.66
C ILE A 20 -9.96 -68.80 26.82
N PRO A 21 -10.83 -67.91 26.29
CA PRO A 21 -10.38 -66.68 25.65
C PRO A 21 -9.54 -65.82 26.60
N ILE A 22 -8.41 -65.30 26.15
CA ILE A 22 -7.48 -64.50 26.97
C ILE A 22 -8.20 -63.29 27.60
N LYS A 23 -9.14 -62.67 26.88
CA LYS A 23 -10.00 -61.60 27.42
C LYS A 23 -10.75 -62.03 28.69
N GLN A 24 -11.25 -63.26 28.72
CA GLN A 24 -11.94 -63.81 29.88
C GLN A 24 -10.97 -64.00 31.05
N VAL A 25 -9.75 -64.48 30.79
CA VAL A 25 -8.71 -64.59 31.83
C VAL A 25 -8.37 -63.23 32.44
N PHE A 26 -8.18 -62.19 31.62
CA PHE A 26 -7.94 -60.82 32.11
C PHE A 26 -9.11 -60.26 32.91
N SER A 27 -10.35 -60.58 32.52
CA SER A 27 -11.53 -60.18 33.28
C SER A 27 -11.59 -60.86 34.65
N THR A 28 -11.22 -62.14 34.74
CA THR A 28 -11.16 -62.90 36.00
C THR A 28 -10.06 -62.38 36.92
N ILE A 29 -8.88 -62.06 36.37
CA ILE A 29 -7.81 -61.39 37.12
C ILE A 29 -8.35 -60.09 37.73
N LYS A 30 -8.98 -59.23 36.92
CA LYS A 30 -9.56 -57.97 37.40
C LYS A 30 -10.60 -58.18 38.50
N GLN A 31 -11.45 -59.21 38.39
CA GLN A 31 -12.47 -59.50 39.39
C GLN A 31 -11.91 -60.04 40.71
N GLN A 32 -10.90 -60.93 40.66
CA GLN A 32 -10.38 -61.60 41.86
C GLN A 32 -9.25 -60.81 42.55
N THR A 33 -8.47 -60.03 41.79
CA THR A 33 -7.27 -59.32 42.31
C THR A 33 -7.44 -57.80 42.30
N GLY A 34 -8.33 -57.28 41.44
CA GLY A 34 -8.48 -55.85 41.21
C GLY A 34 -7.42 -55.25 40.26
N TYR A 35 -6.54 -56.07 39.68
CA TYR A 35 -5.55 -55.61 38.70
C TYR A 35 -6.16 -55.45 37.30
N VAL A 36 -5.81 -54.38 36.60
CA VAL A 36 -6.28 -54.11 35.24
C VAL A 36 -5.17 -54.39 34.24
N VAL A 37 -5.44 -55.22 33.24
CA VAL A 37 -4.49 -55.51 32.15
C VAL A 37 -4.67 -54.48 31.04
N PHE A 38 -3.59 -53.81 30.65
CA PHE A 38 -3.53 -52.84 29.55
C PHE A 38 -2.66 -53.40 28.43
N SER A 39 -3.23 -53.51 27.22
CA SER A 39 -2.54 -53.99 26.02
C SER A 39 -3.05 -53.27 24.78
N ASN A 40 -2.18 -53.07 23.80
CA ASN A 40 -2.55 -52.60 22.47
C ASN A 40 -3.01 -53.80 21.63
N THR A 41 -4.06 -53.66 20.80
CA THR A 41 -4.59 -54.74 19.94
C THR A 41 -3.54 -55.37 19.00
N ASN A 42 -2.45 -54.65 18.72
CA ASN A 42 -1.32 -55.16 17.94
C ASN A 42 -0.29 -56.00 18.74
N THR A 43 -0.43 -56.09 20.06
CA THR A 43 0.50 -56.78 20.97
C THR A 43 0.05 -58.20 21.29
N ILE A 44 -1.24 -58.41 21.54
CA ILE A 44 -1.85 -59.73 21.80
C ILE A 44 -3.28 -59.74 21.24
N ASN A 45 -3.68 -60.84 20.57
CA ASN A 45 -5.05 -61.00 20.11
C ASN A 45 -5.92 -61.45 21.28
N GLU A 46 -6.78 -60.56 21.80
CA GLU A 46 -7.66 -60.84 22.94
C GLU A 46 -8.66 -61.98 22.70
N SER A 47 -8.92 -62.34 21.44
CA SER A 47 -9.76 -63.47 21.04
C SER A 47 -9.01 -64.80 21.00
N ALA A 48 -7.69 -64.82 21.13
CA ALA A 48 -6.94 -66.07 21.23
C ALA A 48 -7.24 -66.80 22.55
N THR A 49 -7.21 -68.12 22.51
CA THR A 49 -7.58 -68.98 23.65
C THR A 49 -6.35 -69.64 24.26
N VAL A 50 -6.38 -69.82 25.58
CA VAL A 50 -5.35 -70.50 26.36
C VAL A 50 -5.99 -71.65 27.16
N SER A 51 -5.23 -72.72 27.36
CA SER A 51 -5.58 -73.81 28.27
C SER A 51 -4.86 -73.58 29.59
N LEU A 52 -5.59 -73.35 30.68
CA LEU A 52 -4.98 -73.10 31.99
C LEU A 52 -5.83 -73.71 33.11
N SER A 53 -5.16 -74.23 34.14
CA SER A 53 -5.81 -74.71 35.36
C SER A 53 -5.01 -74.23 36.56
N ALA A 54 -5.53 -73.18 37.20
CA ALA A 54 -4.95 -72.52 38.34
C ALA A 54 -5.96 -72.53 39.49
N ARG A 55 -5.51 -72.94 40.68
CA ARG A 55 -6.29 -72.89 41.91
C ARG A 55 -5.43 -72.22 42.98
N ASP A 56 -5.91 -71.09 43.47
CA ASP A 56 -5.24 -70.21 44.43
C ASP A 56 -3.79 -69.89 44.03
N MET A 57 -3.56 -69.69 42.72
CA MET A 57 -2.24 -69.44 42.15
C MET A 57 -1.88 -67.95 42.27
N PRO A 58 -0.68 -67.58 42.75
CA PRO A 58 -0.23 -66.19 42.75
C PRO A 58 -0.33 -65.55 41.35
N LEU A 59 -0.71 -64.27 41.31
CA LEU A 59 -0.97 -63.56 40.05
C LEU A 59 0.22 -63.57 39.07
N GLU A 60 1.45 -63.44 39.56
CA GLU A 60 2.65 -63.50 38.72
C GLU A 60 2.85 -64.89 38.12
N ASP A 61 2.70 -65.96 38.92
CA ASP A 61 2.79 -67.34 38.44
C ASP A 61 1.72 -67.67 37.38
N LEU A 62 0.51 -67.12 37.54
CA LEU A 62 -0.56 -67.23 36.55
C LEU A 62 -0.18 -66.55 35.23
N LEU A 63 0.37 -65.32 35.30
CA LEU A 63 0.80 -64.56 34.12
C LEU A 63 1.97 -65.26 33.41
N ASP A 64 2.95 -65.76 34.16
CA ASP A 64 4.07 -66.53 33.62
C ASP A 64 3.60 -67.80 32.93
N THR A 65 2.65 -68.53 33.52
CA THR A 65 2.09 -69.75 32.94
C THR A 65 1.29 -69.45 31.66
N MET A 66 0.42 -68.44 31.69
CA MET A 66 -0.43 -68.09 30.55
C MET A 66 0.37 -67.47 29.39
N LEU A 67 1.39 -66.66 29.69
CA LEU A 67 2.17 -65.93 28.68
C LEU A 67 3.42 -66.70 28.23
N LYS A 68 3.67 -67.91 28.77
CA LYS A 68 4.86 -68.72 28.46
C LYS A 68 5.08 -68.88 26.96
N ASP A 69 4.04 -69.31 26.25
CA ASP A 69 4.09 -69.62 24.82
C ASP A 69 3.68 -68.45 23.91
N LEU A 70 3.41 -67.28 24.51
CA LEU A 70 3.07 -66.07 23.77
C LEU A 70 4.29 -65.14 23.63
N PRO A 71 4.43 -64.42 22.50
CA PRO A 71 5.58 -63.55 22.22
C PRO A 71 5.51 -62.21 22.98
N VAL A 72 5.00 -62.23 24.22
CA VAL A 72 4.77 -61.06 25.06
C VAL A 72 5.38 -61.23 26.44
N SER A 73 5.87 -60.13 27.00
CA SER A 73 6.33 -59.95 28.38
C SER A 73 5.39 -58.98 29.09
N TYR A 74 5.30 -59.07 30.41
CA TYR A 74 4.47 -58.17 31.20
C TYR A 74 5.31 -57.35 32.19
N LEU A 75 4.79 -56.18 32.55
CA LEU A 75 5.29 -55.35 33.64
C LEU A 75 4.11 -54.99 34.53
N ILE A 76 4.21 -55.30 35.82
CA ILE A 76 3.22 -54.86 36.82
C ILE A 76 3.69 -53.53 37.41
N LYS A 77 2.86 -52.49 37.29
CA LYS A 77 3.10 -51.21 37.94
C LYS A 77 1.82 -50.78 38.67
N ASP A 78 1.92 -50.65 39.99
CA ASP A 78 0.77 -50.47 40.89
C ASP A 78 -0.27 -51.58 40.65
N LYS A 79 -1.55 -51.24 40.39
CA LYS A 79 -2.62 -52.21 40.04
C LYS A 79 -2.83 -52.39 38.53
N THR A 80 -1.84 -52.05 37.71
CA THR A 80 -1.93 -52.18 36.24
C THR A 80 -0.87 -53.13 35.70
N ILE A 81 -1.28 -54.09 34.86
CA ILE A 81 -0.41 -55.03 34.18
C ILE A 81 -0.27 -54.56 32.72
N VAL A 82 0.93 -54.18 32.29
CA VAL A 82 1.19 -53.71 30.92
C VAL A 82 1.86 -54.81 30.12
N LEU A 83 1.27 -55.20 28.98
CA LEU A 83 1.83 -56.20 28.07
C LEU A 83 2.67 -55.54 26.96
N SER A 84 3.85 -56.10 26.69
CA SER A 84 4.82 -55.69 25.67
C SER A 84 5.33 -56.93 24.92
N ARG A 85 5.93 -56.81 23.73
CA ARG A 85 6.51 -58.00 23.06
C ARG A 85 7.84 -58.40 23.70
N LYS A 86 8.08 -59.70 23.85
CA LYS A 86 9.40 -60.25 24.27
C LYS A 86 10.46 -59.82 23.25
N THR A 87 11.53 -59.19 23.72
CA THR A 87 12.70 -58.86 22.89
C THR A 87 13.43 -60.16 22.54
N MET A 88 13.38 -60.58 21.27
CA MET A 88 14.16 -61.73 20.83
C MET A 88 15.66 -61.42 20.86
N ALA A 89 16.45 -62.32 21.46
CA ALA A 89 17.90 -62.29 21.34
C ALA A 89 18.30 -62.46 19.87
N ALA A 90 19.26 -61.64 19.43
CA ALA A 90 19.73 -61.61 18.06
C ALA A 90 20.36 -62.96 17.65
N PRO A 91 20.06 -63.49 16.45
CA PRO A 91 20.79 -64.64 15.92
C PRO A 91 22.25 -64.27 15.66
N ALA A 92 23.11 -65.28 15.82
CA ALA A 92 24.55 -65.20 15.62
C ALA A 92 24.90 -64.60 14.25
N VAL A 93 25.86 -63.68 14.28
CA VAL A 93 26.32 -62.83 13.18
C VAL A 93 26.94 -63.67 12.06
N ALA A 94 26.27 -63.71 10.91
CA ALA A 94 26.96 -63.82 9.62
C ALA A 94 27.65 -62.48 9.32
N PRO A 95 28.83 -62.46 8.67
CA PRO A 95 29.61 -61.23 8.47
C PRO A 95 28.76 -60.11 7.83
N PRO A 96 28.87 -58.86 8.31
CA PRO A 96 28.00 -57.77 7.87
C PRO A 96 28.22 -57.48 6.38
N THR A 97 27.22 -57.77 5.57
CA THR A 97 27.11 -57.26 4.20
C THR A 97 27.00 -55.73 4.31
N THR A 98 28.07 -55.02 4.01
CA THR A 98 28.08 -53.55 4.08
C THR A 98 27.74 -53.00 2.71
N ILE A 99 26.65 -52.23 2.64
CA ILE A 99 26.34 -51.44 1.45
C ILE A 99 26.93 -50.07 1.70
N SER A 100 27.92 -49.70 0.91
CA SER A 100 28.55 -48.39 0.97
C SER A 100 28.34 -47.66 -0.34
N GLY A 101 28.40 -46.34 -0.32
CA GLY A 101 28.31 -45.60 -1.56
C GLY A 101 28.85 -44.19 -1.44
N THR A 102 29.15 -43.58 -2.57
CA THR A 102 29.50 -42.17 -2.67
C THR A 102 28.49 -41.44 -3.55
N VAL A 103 28.10 -40.23 -3.16
CA VAL A 103 27.19 -39.38 -3.92
C VAL A 103 27.94 -38.17 -4.46
N ARG A 104 27.84 -37.95 -5.77
CA ARG A 104 28.42 -36.80 -6.48
C ARG A 104 27.39 -36.08 -7.34
N ALA A 105 27.67 -34.85 -7.70
CA ALA A 105 26.93 -34.10 -8.73
C ALA A 105 27.37 -34.53 -10.13
N THR A 106 26.55 -34.23 -11.15
CA THR A 106 26.92 -34.38 -12.57
C THR A 106 28.19 -33.60 -12.96
N SER A 107 28.53 -32.55 -12.20
CA SER A 107 29.78 -31.77 -12.35
C SER A 107 31.02 -32.46 -11.77
N GLY A 108 30.87 -33.61 -11.09
CA GLY A 108 31.96 -34.37 -10.46
C GLY A 108 32.21 -34.03 -8.98
N GLU A 109 31.59 -32.96 -8.45
CA GLU A 109 31.71 -32.55 -7.03
C GLU A 109 31.08 -33.57 -6.09
N LEU A 110 31.78 -33.97 -5.02
CA LEU A 110 31.25 -34.85 -3.97
C LEU A 110 30.21 -34.09 -3.12
N LEU A 111 29.07 -34.72 -2.85
CA LEU A 111 27.93 -34.06 -2.21
C LEU A 111 27.78 -34.48 -0.75
N PRO A 112 28.21 -33.65 0.22
CA PRO A 112 27.90 -33.86 1.63
C PRO A 112 26.45 -33.48 1.96
N GLY A 113 25.85 -34.12 2.95
CA GLY A 113 24.50 -33.77 3.40
C GLY A 113 23.34 -34.33 2.56
N VAL A 114 23.60 -35.26 1.64
CA VAL A 114 22.57 -35.99 0.87
C VAL A 114 21.86 -36.97 1.80
N SER A 115 20.53 -36.93 1.86
CA SER A 115 19.75 -37.90 2.62
C SER A 115 19.60 -39.19 1.80
N VAL A 116 20.05 -40.31 2.35
CA VAL A 116 19.90 -41.65 1.78
C VAL A 116 19.02 -42.47 2.72
N ARG A 117 17.77 -42.74 2.35
CA ARG A 117 16.78 -43.34 3.24
C ARG A 117 16.15 -44.58 2.60
N ILE A 118 15.80 -45.58 3.40
CA ILE A 118 15.01 -46.71 2.92
C ILE A 118 13.56 -46.25 2.79
N LYS A 119 13.02 -46.28 1.57
CA LYS A 119 11.68 -45.78 1.22
C LYS A 119 10.61 -46.42 2.11
N ASN A 120 9.66 -45.60 2.58
CA ASN A 120 8.58 -45.97 3.51
C ASN A 120 9.02 -46.39 4.93
N THR A 121 10.28 -46.18 5.32
CA THR A 121 10.76 -46.43 6.70
C THR A 121 11.38 -45.16 7.29
N VAL A 122 11.67 -45.10 8.59
CA VAL A 122 12.46 -44.01 9.22
C VAL A 122 13.97 -44.24 9.16
N THR A 123 14.41 -45.41 8.69
CA THR A 123 15.81 -45.81 8.63
C THR A 123 16.52 -45.15 7.44
N GLY A 124 17.56 -44.38 7.72
CA GLY A 124 18.35 -43.68 6.71
C GLY A 124 19.65 -43.12 7.28
N THR A 125 20.53 -42.68 6.40
CA THR A 125 21.80 -42.04 6.71
C THR A 125 21.96 -40.76 5.89
N ILE A 126 22.99 -39.98 6.18
CA ILE A 126 23.33 -38.75 5.47
C ILE A 126 24.78 -38.88 5.00
N THR A 127 25.09 -38.38 3.82
CA THR A 127 26.48 -38.42 3.32
C THR A 127 27.42 -37.55 4.14
N SER A 128 28.62 -38.06 4.42
CA SER A 128 29.72 -37.35 5.09
C SER A 128 30.38 -36.28 4.20
N GLY A 129 31.41 -35.60 4.72
CA GLY A 129 32.11 -34.50 4.03
C GLY A 129 32.73 -34.85 2.68
N ASP A 130 32.99 -36.14 2.46
CA ASP A 130 33.51 -36.78 1.24
C ASP A 130 32.40 -37.40 0.37
N GLY A 131 31.12 -37.15 0.70
CA GLY A 131 29.97 -37.69 -0.04
C GLY A 131 29.70 -39.18 0.23
N ALA A 132 30.38 -39.81 1.18
CA ALA A 132 30.22 -41.24 1.47
C ALA A 132 29.02 -41.55 2.39
N PHE A 133 28.41 -42.72 2.24
CA PHE A 133 27.40 -43.27 3.16
C PHE A 133 27.53 -44.78 3.26
N TYR A 134 26.98 -45.37 4.33
CA TYR A 134 26.92 -46.83 4.47
C TYR A 134 25.68 -47.29 5.24
N PHE A 135 25.27 -48.53 4.98
CA PHE A 135 24.29 -49.30 5.74
C PHE A 135 24.91 -50.63 6.16
N THR A 136 24.69 -51.02 7.41
CA THR A 136 25.12 -52.31 7.96
C THR A 136 24.03 -53.39 7.82
N HIS A 137 22.77 -53.00 7.66
CA HIS A 137 21.63 -53.89 7.45
C HIS A 137 20.60 -53.26 6.50
N LEU A 138 20.16 -54.00 5.48
CA LEU A 138 19.11 -53.60 4.54
C LEU A 138 18.08 -54.74 4.37
N PRO A 139 16.77 -54.45 4.36
CA PRO A 139 15.74 -55.44 4.04
C PRO A 139 15.94 -56.02 2.62
N GLU A 140 15.54 -57.28 2.41
CA GLU A 140 15.48 -57.83 1.06
C GLU A 140 14.54 -56.99 0.17
N ASN A 141 14.98 -56.66 -1.04
CA ASN A 141 14.28 -55.77 -1.98
C ASN A 141 14.12 -54.31 -1.52
N ALA A 142 15.03 -53.80 -0.67
CA ALA A 142 15.00 -52.41 -0.24
C ALA A 142 15.12 -51.42 -1.41
N ILE A 143 14.35 -50.33 -1.33
CA ILE A 143 14.48 -49.17 -2.23
C ILE A 143 15.11 -48.03 -1.44
N LEU A 144 16.32 -47.63 -1.82
CA LEU A 144 16.98 -46.44 -1.32
C LEU A 144 16.44 -45.21 -2.06
N GLN A 145 15.89 -44.27 -1.32
CA GLN A 145 15.51 -42.95 -1.79
C GLN A 145 16.64 -41.96 -1.42
N ILE A 146 17.31 -41.44 -2.44
CA ILE A 146 18.43 -40.50 -2.31
C ILE A 146 17.92 -39.11 -2.68
N THR A 147 17.99 -38.17 -1.73
CA THR A 147 17.42 -36.82 -1.87
C THR A 147 18.38 -35.76 -1.37
N MET A 148 18.52 -34.70 -2.14
CA MET A 148 19.23 -33.47 -1.75
C MET A 148 18.51 -32.27 -2.35
N LEU A 149 18.42 -31.19 -1.57
CA LEU A 149 17.83 -29.94 -2.05
C LEU A 149 18.63 -29.43 -3.27
N GLY A 150 17.94 -29.08 -4.36
CA GLY A 150 18.58 -28.68 -5.63
C GLY A 150 18.88 -29.83 -6.61
N PHE A 151 18.56 -31.07 -6.26
CA PHE A 151 18.84 -32.26 -7.09
C PHE A 151 17.57 -33.09 -7.34
N GLU A 152 17.55 -33.87 -8.42
CA GLU A 152 16.45 -34.81 -8.68
C GLU A 152 16.51 -35.96 -7.66
N THR A 153 15.36 -36.37 -7.14
CA THR A 153 15.27 -37.57 -6.30
C THR A 153 15.64 -38.80 -7.13
N LEU A 154 16.59 -39.60 -6.65
CA LEU A 154 16.95 -40.87 -7.25
C LEU A 154 16.45 -42.01 -6.36
N GLU A 155 15.82 -43.02 -6.96
CA GLU A 155 15.41 -44.24 -6.27
C GLU A 155 16.20 -45.43 -6.80
N VAL A 156 16.91 -46.13 -5.91
CA VAL A 156 17.77 -47.29 -6.20
C VAL A 156 17.19 -48.51 -5.50
N GLY A 157 16.70 -49.48 -6.28
CA GLY A 157 16.27 -50.78 -5.78
C GLY A 157 17.48 -51.71 -5.62
N ILE A 158 17.54 -52.43 -4.50
CA ILE A 158 18.57 -53.43 -4.22
C ILE A 158 17.90 -54.80 -4.21
N ARG A 159 18.41 -55.75 -5.01
CA ARG A 159 17.88 -57.12 -5.08
C ARG A 159 18.99 -58.14 -4.86
N LYS A 160 18.63 -59.28 -4.28
CA LYS A 160 19.52 -60.44 -4.12
C LYS A 160 19.69 -61.13 -5.48
N SER A 161 20.92 -61.55 -5.79
CA SER A 161 21.31 -62.27 -7.00
C SER A 161 22.13 -63.51 -6.63
N ALA A 162 22.37 -64.41 -7.60
CA ALA A 162 23.16 -65.63 -7.39
C ALA A 162 24.59 -65.36 -6.89
N ASN A 163 25.13 -64.16 -7.14
CA ASN A 163 26.50 -63.75 -6.77
C ASN A 163 26.55 -62.62 -5.70
N GLY A 164 25.49 -62.44 -4.90
CA GLY A 164 25.44 -61.41 -3.84
C GLY A 164 24.28 -60.44 -4.02
N TYR A 165 24.53 -59.13 -3.91
CA TYR A 165 23.53 -58.10 -4.15
C TYR A 165 23.78 -57.38 -5.48
N THR A 166 22.70 -56.97 -6.14
CA THR A 166 22.74 -56.07 -7.30
C THR A 166 21.85 -54.87 -7.04
N ALA A 167 22.18 -53.71 -7.60
CA ALA A 167 21.35 -52.52 -7.53
C ALA A 167 20.91 -52.06 -8.92
N TYR A 168 19.71 -51.51 -9.00
CA TYR A 168 19.14 -50.95 -10.22
C TYR A 168 18.42 -49.65 -9.90
N THR A 169 18.37 -48.74 -10.87
CA THR A 169 17.54 -47.54 -10.75
C THR A 169 16.08 -47.92 -10.99
N VAL A 170 15.18 -47.48 -10.11
CA VAL A 170 13.74 -47.77 -10.25
C VAL A 170 13.16 -47.07 -11.48
N ASN A 171 13.72 -45.89 -11.84
CA ASN A 171 13.38 -45.17 -13.06
C ASN A 171 14.41 -45.47 -14.18
N LYS A 172 13.97 -46.11 -15.26
CA LYS A 172 14.79 -46.48 -16.43
C LYS A 172 15.44 -45.27 -17.13
N ALA A 173 14.91 -44.05 -16.98
CA ALA A 173 15.52 -42.84 -17.54
C ALA A 173 16.76 -42.36 -16.78
N GLN A 174 17.00 -42.87 -15.56
CA GLN A 174 18.08 -42.44 -14.67
C GLN A 174 19.19 -43.50 -14.54
N THR A 175 19.25 -44.50 -15.42
CA THR A 175 20.20 -45.62 -15.30
C THR A 175 21.67 -45.19 -15.38
N GLY A 176 21.99 -44.10 -16.08
CA GLY A 176 23.34 -43.52 -16.10
C GLY A 176 23.76 -42.81 -14.80
N SER A 177 22.85 -42.63 -13.84
CA SER A 177 23.12 -41.98 -12.54
C SER A 177 23.62 -42.95 -11.47
N LEU A 178 23.76 -44.24 -11.77
CA LEU A 178 24.18 -45.27 -10.84
C LEU A 178 25.22 -46.19 -11.47
N LEU A 179 26.41 -46.25 -10.87
CA LEU A 179 27.43 -47.27 -11.14
C LEU A 179 27.52 -48.19 -9.92
N VAL A 180 27.48 -49.50 -10.16
CA VAL A 180 27.41 -50.52 -9.10
C VAL A 180 28.53 -51.53 -9.31
N THR A 181 29.18 -51.93 -8.21
CA THR A 181 30.05 -53.12 -8.19
C THR A 181 29.25 -54.28 -7.61
N ASP A 182 29.00 -55.32 -8.40
CA ASP A 182 28.26 -56.51 -7.97
C ASP A 182 29.10 -57.37 -7.01
N GLY A 183 28.50 -57.83 -5.90
CA GLY A 183 29.16 -58.71 -4.93
C GLY A 183 28.55 -58.70 -3.53
N ASN A 184 29.26 -59.32 -2.58
CA ASN A 184 28.85 -59.37 -1.16
C ASN A 184 29.03 -58.03 -0.42
N ASN A 185 29.81 -57.08 -0.96
CA ASN A 185 29.91 -55.71 -0.46
C ASN A 185 29.52 -54.76 -1.61
N LEU A 186 28.24 -54.35 -1.61
CA LEU A 186 27.69 -53.52 -2.68
C LEU A 186 28.22 -52.10 -2.55
N VAL A 187 29.00 -51.65 -3.54
CA VAL A 187 29.48 -50.25 -3.61
C VAL A 187 28.67 -49.49 -4.64
N LEU A 188 27.97 -48.44 -4.19
CA LEU A 188 27.11 -47.59 -5.00
C LEU A 188 27.80 -46.26 -5.32
N ASN A 189 28.12 -46.02 -6.58
CA ASN A 189 28.58 -44.70 -7.05
C ASN A 189 27.39 -43.97 -7.69
N ILE A 190 26.83 -43.02 -6.96
CA ILE A 190 25.61 -42.30 -7.33
C ILE A 190 25.96 -40.92 -7.85
N THR A 191 25.47 -40.59 -9.06
CA THR A 191 25.54 -39.25 -9.63
C THR A 191 24.16 -38.62 -9.62
N LEU A 192 23.94 -37.65 -8.73
CA LEU A 192 22.70 -36.88 -8.70
C LEU A 192 22.72 -35.80 -9.77
N ASN A 193 21.69 -35.78 -10.60
CA ASN A 193 21.45 -34.69 -11.54
C ASN A 193 20.93 -33.49 -10.77
N ARG A 194 21.52 -32.31 -11.04
CA ARG A 194 20.90 -31.07 -10.58
C ARG A 194 19.50 -31.04 -11.15
N LYS A 195 18.53 -30.90 -10.26
CA LYS A 195 17.22 -30.46 -10.66
C LYS A 195 17.41 -28.98 -10.84
N ASP A 196 17.36 -28.53 -12.08
CA ASP A 196 17.08 -27.13 -12.33
C ASP A 196 15.71 -26.89 -11.70
N TYR A 197 15.72 -26.47 -10.44
CA TYR A 197 14.73 -25.55 -10.00
C TYR A 197 14.96 -24.34 -10.90
N GLU A 198 14.31 -24.34 -12.07
CA GLU A 198 13.67 -23.12 -12.50
C GLU A 198 12.93 -22.67 -11.24
N MET A 199 13.52 -21.73 -10.50
CA MET A 199 12.78 -20.94 -9.54
C MET A 199 11.58 -20.48 -10.34
N ASN A 200 10.41 -21.09 -10.06
CA ASN A 200 9.19 -20.91 -10.81
C ASN A 200 9.02 -19.43 -11.08
N ASN A 201 9.44 -18.99 -12.26
CA ASN A 201 9.38 -17.60 -12.69
C ASN A 201 7.95 -17.43 -13.18
N VAL A 202 7.00 -17.66 -12.27
CA VAL A 202 5.58 -17.69 -12.56
C VAL A 202 5.07 -16.28 -12.39
N VAL A 203 4.61 -15.70 -13.48
CA VAL A 203 3.89 -14.44 -13.48
C VAL A 203 2.43 -14.76 -13.17
N VAL A 204 1.95 -14.23 -12.06
CA VAL A 204 0.54 -14.28 -11.70
C VAL A 204 -0.15 -13.12 -12.41
N THR A 205 -0.91 -13.45 -13.46
CA THR A 205 -1.77 -12.49 -14.18
C THR A 205 -3.13 -12.33 -13.49
N GLY A 206 -3.30 -13.00 -12.33
CA GLY A 206 -4.49 -13.11 -11.48
C GLY A 206 -5.65 -13.98 -12.00
N TYR A 207 -5.71 -14.28 -13.29
CA TYR A 207 -6.59 -15.33 -13.83
C TYR A 207 -5.84 -16.65 -14.04
N MET A 208 -4.56 -16.57 -14.40
CA MET A 208 -3.72 -17.73 -14.61
C MET A 208 -2.29 -17.48 -14.13
N ASN A 209 -1.65 -18.57 -13.71
CA ASN A 209 -0.23 -18.63 -13.39
C ASN A 209 0.50 -19.05 -14.67
N VAL A 210 1.25 -18.12 -15.28
CA VAL A 210 1.99 -18.39 -16.52
C VAL A 210 3.49 -18.36 -16.22
N ASN A 211 4.26 -19.26 -16.82
CA ASN A 211 5.71 -19.10 -16.81
C ASN A 211 6.06 -17.81 -17.57
N LYS A 212 6.89 -16.95 -16.97
CA LYS A 212 7.36 -15.66 -17.51
C LYS A 212 7.90 -15.80 -18.93
N ASP A 213 8.59 -16.90 -19.19
CA ASP A 213 9.20 -17.27 -20.46
C ASP A 213 8.19 -17.52 -21.59
N LYS A 214 6.93 -17.81 -21.21
CA LYS A 214 5.81 -18.09 -22.11
C LYS A 214 4.78 -16.96 -22.14
N TYR A 215 5.11 -15.83 -21.53
CA TYR A 215 4.26 -14.66 -21.47
C TYR A 215 4.81 -13.56 -22.40
N VAL A 216 3.94 -12.80 -23.06
CA VAL A 216 4.34 -11.81 -24.08
C VAL A 216 4.20 -10.36 -23.59
N GLY A 217 3.23 -10.09 -22.71
CA GLY A 217 2.92 -8.74 -22.25
C GLY A 217 3.97 -8.11 -21.34
N ALA A 218 3.95 -6.79 -21.26
CA ALA A 218 4.86 -6.00 -20.43
C ALA A 218 4.46 -6.10 -18.93
N VAL A 219 5.11 -7.02 -18.23
CA VAL A 219 4.84 -7.29 -16.81
C VAL A 219 6.11 -7.16 -15.98
N TYR A 220 5.98 -6.45 -14.87
CA TYR A 220 7.02 -6.35 -13.86
C TYR A 220 6.55 -6.99 -12.56
N SER A 221 7.29 -7.98 -12.05
CA SER A 221 6.95 -8.66 -10.80
C SER A 221 8.10 -8.52 -9.82
N VAL A 222 7.76 -8.16 -8.57
CA VAL A 222 8.70 -7.98 -7.47
C VAL A 222 8.19 -8.69 -6.23
N ARG A 223 9.10 -9.26 -5.44
CA ARG A 223 8.73 -9.89 -4.16
C ARG A 223 8.52 -8.81 -3.12
N ALA A 224 7.44 -8.92 -2.34
CA ALA A 224 7.14 -7.92 -1.30
C ALA A 224 8.31 -7.78 -0.31
N ASP A 225 8.91 -8.89 0.13
CA ASP A 225 10.04 -8.89 1.07
C ASP A 225 11.28 -8.10 0.57
N SER A 226 11.42 -7.86 -0.75
CA SER A 226 12.56 -7.12 -1.31
C SER A 226 12.40 -5.60 -1.37
N ILE A 227 11.18 -5.10 -1.13
CA ILE A 227 10.84 -3.67 -1.22
C ILE A 227 10.25 -3.13 0.08
N LYS A 228 10.22 -3.96 1.13
CA LYS A 228 9.76 -3.55 2.45
C LYS A 228 10.68 -2.47 2.99
N ILE A 229 10.08 -1.34 3.33
CA ILE A 229 10.75 -0.24 4.02
C ILE A 229 10.21 -0.20 5.45
N ALA A 230 11.11 -0.17 6.43
CA ALA A 230 10.69 -0.10 7.82
C ALA A 230 10.01 1.24 8.11
N GLY A 231 8.91 1.18 8.87
CA GLY A 231 8.10 2.35 9.23
C GLY A 231 7.08 2.81 8.19
N GLU A 232 7.20 2.40 6.92
CA GLU A 232 6.13 2.58 5.93
C GLU A 232 5.03 1.53 6.16
N THR A 233 3.76 1.92 6.03
CA THR A 233 2.63 1.09 6.49
C THR A 233 1.83 0.48 5.37
N THR A 234 1.91 1.07 4.19
CA THR A 234 1.13 0.67 3.03
C THR A 234 2.07 0.32 1.88
N ILE A 235 1.64 -0.64 1.05
CA ILE A 235 2.44 -1.10 -0.07
C ILE A 235 2.56 -0.07 -1.20
N ASP A 236 1.57 0.82 -1.36
CA ASP A 236 1.57 1.85 -2.40
C ASP A 236 2.72 2.83 -2.17
N GLN A 237 3.00 3.21 -0.92
CA GLN A 237 4.18 4.01 -0.54
C GLN A 237 5.51 3.28 -0.80
N MET A 238 5.55 1.96 -0.61
CA MET A 238 6.75 1.13 -0.81
C MET A 238 7.10 0.96 -2.30
N LEU A 239 6.14 1.14 -3.21
CA LEU A 239 6.37 1.00 -4.66
C LEU A 239 7.07 2.20 -5.28
N GLN A 240 7.24 3.31 -4.55
CA GLN A 240 7.92 4.50 -5.05
C GLN A 240 9.37 4.18 -5.46
N GLY A 241 9.67 4.40 -6.74
CA GLY A 241 10.99 4.12 -7.31
C GLY A 241 11.31 2.63 -7.52
N VAL A 242 10.35 1.72 -7.34
CA VAL A 242 10.57 0.26 -7.51
C VAL A 242 10.18 -0.23 -8.91
N VAL A 243 9.09 0.32 -9.44
CA VAL A 243 8.49 -0.16 -10.70
C VAL A 243 8.79 0.82 -11.83
N PRO A 244 9.38 0.37 -12.95
CA PRO A 244 9.70 1.25 -14.07
C PRO A 244 8.44 1.68 -14.82
N GLY A 245 8.39 2.96 -15.20
CA GLY A 245 7.24 3.55 -15.88
C GLY A 245 6.03 3.79 -14.97
N MET A 246 6.23 3.68 -13.65
CA MET A 246 5.22 4.03 -12.65
C MET A 246 5.66 5.28 -11.89
N SER A 247 4.76 6.26 -11.83
CA SER A 247 4.91 7.44 -10.98
C SER A 247 4.09 7.23 -9.72
N VAL A 248 4.73 7.34 -8.56
CA VAL A 248 4.10 7.28 -7.25
C VAL A 248 4.45 8.58 -6.55
N ILE A 249 3.44 9.41 -6.30
CA ILE A 249 3.60 10.74 -5.70
C ILE A 249 3.03 10.70 -4.28
N VAL A 250 3.89 10.97 -3.30
CA VAL A 250 3.50 11.11 -1.89
C VAL A 250 2.96 12.52 -1.68
N GLN A 251 1.68 12.66 -1.33
CA GLN A 251 1.03 13.96 -1.22
C GLN A 251 1.26 14.64 0.14
N SER A 252 1.41 13.86 1.21
CA SER A 252 1.60 14.30 2.59
C SER A 252 2.46 13.30 3.38
N GLY A 253 3.20 13.81 4.36
CA GLY A 253 3.91 13.02 5.37
C GLY A 253 3.06 12.58 6.58
N GLN A 254 1.75 12.88 6.61
CA GLN A 254 0.84 12.40 7.66
C GLN A 254 0.75 10.86 7.68
N VAL A 255 0.53 10.29 8.87
CA VAL A 255 0.31 8.86 8.97
C VAL A 255 -1.04 8.49 8.37
N GLY A 256 -1.03 7.45 7.54
CA GLY A 256 -2.22 6.97 6.87
C GLY A 256 -2.64 7.72 5.60
N ALA A 257 -1.84 8.69 5.14
CA ALA A 257 -2.07 9.38 3.88
C ALA A 257 -1.89 8.45 2.65
N ASN A 258 -2.82 8.54 1.70
CA ASN A 258 -2.76 7.82 0.44
C ASN A 258 -1.71 8.40 -0.54
N THR A 259 -1.31 7.61 -1.53
CA THR A 259 -0.40 8.03 -2.60
C THR A 259 -1.11 8.07 -3.95
N LYS A 260 -0.69 8.99 -4.82
CA LYS A 260 -1.22 9.07 -6.19
C LYS A 260 -0.35 8.20 -7.10
N ILE A 261 -0.93 7.18 -7.72
CA ILE A 261 -0.22 6.25 -8.63
C ILE A 261 -0.67 6.47 -10.09
N ARG A 262 0.30 6.51 -11.00
CA ARG A 262 0.10 6.54 -12.46
C ARG A 262 1.04 5.57 -13.15
N ILE A 263 0.53 4.75 -14.07
CA ILE A 263 1.33 3.81 -14.87
C ILE A 263 1.33 4.27 -16.33
N ARG A 264 2.50 4.64 -16.85
CA ARG A 264 2.71 5.12 -18.22
C ARG A 264 1.85 6.36 -18.58
N GLY A 265 1.71 7.28 -17.63
CA GLY A 265 0.94 8.53 -17.79
C GLY A 265 -0.55 8.39 -17.43
N THR A 266 -1.30 9.47 -17.65
CA THR A 266 -2.76 9.53 -17.45
C THR A 266 -3.47 9.12 -18.74
N SER A 267 -4.59 8.39 -18.69
CA SER A 267 -5.33 7.94 -19.89
C SER A 267 -6.80 8.39 -19.97
N THR A 268 -7.28 9.16 -18.98
CA THR A 268 -8.63 9.73 -18.92
C THR A 268 -8.60 11.09 -18.23
N LEU A 269 -9.52 11.99 -18.59
CA LEU A 269 -9.66 13.32 -17.96
C LEU A 269 -10.69 13.34 -16.83
N LEU A 270 -11.74 12.51 -16.95
CA LEU A 270 -12.91 12.52 -16.05
C LEU A 270 -13.13 11.18 -15.33
N GLY A 271 -12.59 10.08 -15.86
CA GLY A 271 -12.64 8.76 -15.21
C GLY A 271 -11.66 8.63 -14.04
N ASN A 272 -11.72 7.51 -13.32
CA ASN A 272 -10.66 7.16 -12.37
C ASN A 272 -9.35 7.02 -13.14
N GLN A 273 -8.31 7.71 -12.71
CA GLN A 273 -6.99 7.75 -13.33
C GLN A 273 -5.97 6.83 -12.64
N GLU A 274 -6.34 6.21 -11.52
CA GLU A 274 -5.51 5.24 -10.80
C GLU A 274 -5.57 3.84 -11.42
N PRO A 275 -4.52 3.02 -11.26
CA PRO A 275 -4.55 1.64 -11.70
C PRO A 275 -5.49 0.79 -10.85
N LEU A 276 -5.92 -0.33 -11.41
CA LEU A 276 -6.77 -1.30 -10.71
C LEU A 276 -5.94 -2.12 -9.72
N TRP A 277 -6.39 -2.22 -8.47
CA TRP A 277 -5.81 -3.13 -7.48
C TRP A 277 -6.53 -4.48 -7.49
N VAL A 278 -5.75 -5.57 -7.53
CA VAL A 278 -6.28 -6.94 -7.52
C VAL A 278 -5.54 -7.73 -6.46
N VAL A 279 -6.28 -8.38 -5.56
CA VAL A 279 -5.72 -9.28 -4.54
C VAL A 279 -6.24 -10.68 -4.81
N ASP A 280 -5.33 -11.62 -5.07
CA ASP A 280 -5.65 -13.04 -5.35
C ASP A 280 -6.78 -13.24 -6.38
N GLY A 281 -6.79 -12.38 -7.42
CA GLY A 281 -7.78 -12.44 -8.51
C GLY A 281 -9.05 -11.63 -8.27
N VAL A 282 -9.22 -10.98 -7.11
CA VAL A 282 -10.39 -10.16 -6.76
C VAL A 282 -10.05 -8.67 -6.84
N ILE A 283 -10.82 -7.92 -7.61
CA ILE A 283 -10.68 -6.47 -7.77
C ILE A 283 -11.06 -5.76 -6.46
N GLN A 284 -10.16 -4.94 -5.93
CA GLN A 284 -10.39 -4.10 -4.77
C GLN A 284 -10.94 -2.75 -5.18
N ARG A 285 -11.86 -2.19 -4.38
CA ARG A 285 -12.40 -0.84 -4.56
C ARG A 285 -12.21 -0.03 -3.30
N ASP A 286 -12.21 1.29 -3.48
CA ASP A 286 -12.20 2.21 -2.36
C ASP A 286 -13.51 2.10 -1.55
N PRO A 287 -13.45 2.00 -0.21
CA PRO A 287 -14.63 2.04 0.65
C PRO A 287 -15.37 3.39 0.64
N LEU A 288 -14.70 4.50 0.28
CA LEU A 288 -15.24 5.85 0.21
C LEU A 288 -14.91 6.51 -1.14
N PRO A 289 -15.57 6.12 -2.26
CA PRO A 289 -15.41 6.82 -3.52
C PRO A 289 -16.16 8.16 -3.45
N ILE A 290 -15.50 9.22 -2.99
CA ILE A 290 -16.13 10.56 -2.85
C ILE A 290 -16.01 11.31 -4.18
N PRO A 291 -17.11 11.60 -4.91
CA PRO A 291 -17.06 12.37 -6.16
C PRO A 291 -16.42 13.75 -5.95
N SER A 292 -15.49 14.12 -6.82
CA SER A 292 -14.83 15.43 -6.81
C SER A 292 -15.85 16.53 -7.08
N GLY A 293 -16.26 17.27 -6.04
CA GLY A 293 -17.11 18.46 -6.13
C GLY A 293 -18.51 18.28 -5.53
N SER A 294 -18.70 18.77 -4.29
CA SER A 294 -19.95 19.37 -3.76
C SER A 294 -19.80 19.63 -2.25
N GLY A 295 -19.76 20.89 -1.82
CA GLY A 295 -19.90 21.32 -0.41
C GLY A 295 -19.00 22.51 -0.03
N SER A 296 -19.49 23.42 0.82
CA SER A 296 -18.77 24.62 1.31
C SER A 296 -17.61 24.31 2.28
N LEU A 297 -17.36 23.03 2.56
CA LEU A 297 -16.28 22.49 3.40
C LEU A 297 -15.15 21.85 2.57
N ALA A 298 -14.97 22.29 1.31
CA ALA A 298 -14.06 21.70 0.33
C ALA A 298 -12.59 21.55 0.80
N GLY A 299 -12.14 22.40 1.72
CA GLY A 299 -10.79 22.34 2.32
C GLY A 299 -10.59 21.10 3.21
N ASP A 300 -11.44 20.92 4.21
CA ASP A 300 -11.38 19.78 5.13
C ASP A 300 -11.67 18.45 4.42
N LEU A 301 -12.56 18.46 3.42
CA LEU A 301 -12.85 17.29 2.58
C LEU A 301 -11.61 16.77 1.83
N LYS A 302 -10.64 17.65 1.52
CA LYS A 302 -9.39 17.22 0.87
C LYS A 302 -8.49 16.45 1.84
N GLU A 303 -8.34 16.93 3.07
CA GLU A 303 -7.53 16.25 4.10
C GLU A 303 -8.19 14.93 4.54
N LEU A 304 -9.52 14.92 4.70
CA LEU A 304 -10.27 13.70 4.99
C LEU A 304 -10.12 12.66 3.87
N ARG A 305 -10.12 13.06 2.61
CA ARG A 305 -9.85 12.17 1.47
C ARG A 305 -8.47 11.54 1.52
N LEU A 306 -7.45 12.31 1.89
CA LEU A 306 -6.07 11.81 2.00
C LEU A 306 -5.97 10.66 3.01
N LEU A 307 -6.71 10.72 4.11
CA LEU A 307 -6.62 9.77 5.22
C LEU A 307 -7.65 8.62 5.14
N ALA A 308 -8.81 8.86 4.49
CA ALA A 308 -9.94 7.93 4.47
C ALA A 308 -10.10 7.12 3.16
N SER A 309 -9.49 7.54 2.05
CA SER A 309 -9.67 6.94 0.71
C SER A 309 -8.43 6.12 0.32
N ASN A 310 -8.45 4.80 0.56
CA ASN A 310 -7.42 3.88 0.03
C ASN A 310 -7.95 2.45 -0.09
N ALA A 311 -7.95 1.91 -1.32
CA ALA A 311 -8.46 0.57 -1.63
C ALA A 311 -7.60 -0.59 -1.10
N ILE A 312 -6.34 -0.35 -0.71
CA ILE A 312 -5.38 -1.41 -0.38
C ILE A 312 -4.66 -1.25 0.96
N SER A 313 -4.88 -0.14 1.67
CA SER A 313 -4.24 0.12 2.98
C SER A 313 -4.60 -0.89 4.07
N TRP A 314 -5.62 -1.72 3.86
CA TRP A 314 -6.03 -2.77 4.79
C TRP A 314 -5.14 -4.03 4.74
N LEU A 315 -4.33 -4.20 3.68
CA LEU A 315 -3.54 -5.41 3.46
C LEU A 315 -2.16 -5.30 4.12
N ASN A 316 -1.83 -6.27 4.97
CA ASN A 316 -0.53 -6.34 5.64
C ASN A 316 0.61 -6.68 4.64
N PRO A 317 1.66 -5.85 4.52
CA PRO A 317 2.80 -6.13 3.65
C PRO A 317 3.53 -7.45 3.97
N ASN A 318 3.42 -7.98 5.19
CA ASN A 318 4.04 -9.25 5.57
C ASN A 318 3.37 -10.49 4.96
N ASP A 319 2.10 -10.36 4.57
CA ASP A 319 1.30 -11.44 4.03
C ASP A 319 1.31 -11.52 2.51
N ILE A 320 1.90 -10.53 1.85
CA ILE A 320 2.07 -10.49 0.40
C ILE A 320 3.33 -11.26 0.01
N GLU A 321 3.21 -12.11 -1.01
CA GLU A 321 4.33 -12.85 -1.60
C GLU A 321 4.95 -12.04 -2.74
N THR A 322 4.12 -11.64 -3.71
CA THR A 322 4.54 -10.93 -4.91
C THR A 322 3.59 -9.79 -5.25
N ILE A 323 4.16 -8.75 -5.86
CA ILE A 323 3.47 -7.61 -6.46
C ILE A 323 3.80 -7.62 -7.94
N THR A 324 2.78 -7.75 -8.77
CA THR A 324 2.91 -7.87 -10.21
C THR A 324 2.17 -6.72 -10.89
N VAL A 325 2.89 -5.88 -11.62
CA VAL A 325 2.34 -4.73 -12.32
C VAL A 325 2.20 -5.06 -13.80
N LEU A 326 0.96 -5.03 -14.29
CA LEU A 326 0.58 -5.25 -15.68
C LEU A 326 0.45 -3.88 -16.37
N LYS A 327 1.32 -3.60 -17.35
CA LYS A 327 1.49 -2.24 -17.90
C LYS A 327 0.97 -2.05 -19.32
N ASP A 328 0.83 -3.12 -20.09
CA ASP A 328 0.33 -3.08 -21.47
C ASP A 328 -1.06 -3.68 -21.62
N ALA A 329 -1.68 -3.45 -22.77
CA ALA A 329 -3.02 -3.93 -23.06
C ALA A 329 -3.09 -5.45 -23.14
N SER A 330 -2.05 -6.13 -23.65
CA SER A 330 -2.02 -7.59 -23.68
C SER A 330 -2.05 -8.21 -22.28
N ALA A 331 -1.44 -7.54 -21.29
CA ALA A 331 -1.48 -8.03 -19.93
C ALA A 331 -2.74 -7.69 -19.16
N THR A 332 -3.30 -6.52 -19.43
CA THR A 332 -4.44 -5.97 -18.69
C THR A 332 -5.80 -6.33 -19.29
N ALA A 333 -5.85 -6.78 -20.55
CA ALA A 333 -7.09 -7.13 -21.26
C ALA A 333 -7.98 -8.14 -20.49
N ILE A 334 -7.39 -9.05 -19.72
CA ILE A 334 -8.17 -10.06 -18.98
C ILE A 334 -9.00 -9.42 -17.86
N TYR A 335 -8.57 -8.29 -17.29
CA TYR A 335 -9.30 -7.53 -16.27
C TYR A 335 -10.37 -6.58 -16.85
N GLY A 336 -10.49 -6.54 -18.18
CA GLY A 336 -11.50 -5.79 -18.89
C GLY A 336 -11.32 -4.28 -18.84
N SER A 337 -12.44 -3.60 -19.00
CA SER A 337 -12.49 -2.17 -19.26
C SER A 337 -11.92 -1.25 -18.15
N GLN A 338 -11.86 -1.71 -16.91
CA GLN A 338 -11.31 -0.91 -15.81
C GLN A 338 -9.77 -0.92 -15.75
N ALA A 339 -9.12 -1.63 -16.68
CA ALA A 339 -7.69 -1.92 -16.65
C ALA A 339 -6.84 -1.01 -17.57
N ALA A 340 -7.44 0.00 -18.21
CA ALA A 340 -6.75 0.90 -19.17
C ALA A 340 -5.58 1.68 -18.55
N ASN A 341 -5.71 2.04 -17.26
CA ASN A 341 -4.66 2.71 -16.48
C ASN A 341 -3.59 1.74 -15.92
N GLY A 342 -3.66 0.44 -16.24
CA GLY A 342 -2.79 -0.59 -15.67
C GLY A 342 -3.44 -1.34 -14.51
N VAL A 343 -2.86 -2.48 -14.14
CA VAL A 343 -3.34 -3.34 -13.05
C VAL A 343 -2.17 -3.72 -12.15
N ILE A 344 -2.36 -3.61 -10.83
CA ILE A 344 -1.43 -4.08 -9.81
C ILE A 344 -2.04 -5.31 -9.14
N VAL A 345 -1.45 -6.46 -9.40
CA VAL A 345 -1.86 -7.77 -8.89
C VAL A 345 -0.99 -8.16 -7.71
N LEU A 346 -1.64 -8.45 -6.58
CA LEU A 346 -1.04 -8.86 -5.33
C LEU A 346 -1.40 -10.33 -5.10
N THR A 347 -0.38 -11.14 -4.80
CA THR A 347 -0.56 -12.55 -4.44
C THR A 347 -0.20 -12.73 -2.97
N THR A 348 -1.10 -13.32 -2.19
CA THR A 348 -0.83 -13.60 -0.78
C THR A 348 0.00 -14.87 -0.62
N LYS A 349 0.79 -14.92 0.46
CA LYS A 349 1.61 -16.08 0.81
C LYS A 349 0.71 -17.28 1.10
N LYS A 350 1.06 -18.44 0.55
CA LYS A 350 0.41 -19.73 0.83
C LYS A 350 1.31 -20.63 1.67
N ALA A 351 0.72 -21.53 2.44
CA ALA A 351 1.47 -22.56 3.14
C ALA A 351 2.01 -23.60 2.16
N ARG A 352 3.11 -24.26 2.55
CA ARG A 352 3.67 -25.40 1.82
C ARG A 352 3.53 -26.65 2.69
N PRO A 353 3.36 -27.86 2.10
CA PRO A 353 3.41 -29.09 2.86
C PRO A 353 4.74 -29.20 3.62
N GLY A 354 4.70 -29.58 4.89
CA GLY A 354 5.89 -29.70 5.71
C GLY A 354 5.66 -29.46 7.19
N THR A 355 6.77 -29.31 7.91
CA THR A 355 6.75 -29.05 9.36
C THR A 355 6.10 -27.70 9.66
N LEU A 356 5.45 -27.63 10.82
CA LEU A 356 4.94 -26.38 11.35
C LEU A 356 6.10 -25.37 11.47
N SER A 357 5.86 -24.17 10.97
CA SER A 357 6.78 -23.04 11.10
C SER A 357 6.03 -21.83 11.62
N VAL A 358 6.60 -21.23 12.67
CA VAL A 358 6.09 -20.03 13.31
C VAL A 358 7.09 -18.92 13.07
N SER A 359 6.69 -17.89 12.33
CA SER A 359 7.50 -16.72 12.08
C SER A 359 6.95 -15.54 12.87
N TYR A 360 7.83 -14.86 13.59
CA TYR A 360 7.56 -13.59 14.27
C TYR A 360 8.42 -12.50 13.67
N ASN A 361 7.78 -11.42 13.23
CA ASN A 361 8.44 -10.22 12.73
C ASN A 361 8.08 -9.05 13.63
N ASN A 362 9.09 -8.34 14.10
CA ASN A 362 8.94 -7.11 14.85
C ASN A 362 9.70 -5.98 14.16
N SER A 363 9.10 -4.79 14.16
CA SER A 363 9.75 -3.56 13.72
C SER A 363 9.42 -2.44 14.68
N LEU A 364 10.45 -1.88 15.32
CA LEU A 364 10.36 -0.70 16.18
C LEU A 364 10.98 0.47 15.42
N SER A 365 10.30 1.62 15.40
CA SER A 365 10.79 2.79 14.67
C SER A 365 10.60 4.06 15.45
N ILE A 366 11.53 5.00 15.32
CA ILE A 366 11.44 6.34 15.88
C ILE A 366 11.40 7.33 14.73
N GLY A 367 10.31 8.09 14.64
CA GLY A 367 10.17 9.24 13.73
C GLY A 367 10.81 10.49 14.32
N GLN A 368 11.46 11.29 13.49
CA GLN A 368 12.12 12.52 13.89
C GLN A 368 11.20 13.72 13.66
N ARG A 369 10.97 14.54 14.71
CA ARG A 369 10.20 15.77 14.56
C ARG A 369 10.90 16.78 13.63
N PRO A 370 10.15 17.59 12.86
CA PRO A 370 10.71 18.69 12.09
C PRO A 370 11.39 19.75 12.97
N LYS A 371 12.26 20.57 12.36
CA LYS A 371 12.96 21.68 13.03
C LYS A 371 13.05 22.88 12.10
N TYR A 372 13.09 24.09 12.66
CA TYR A 372 13.27 25.33 11.88
C TYR A 372 14.57 25.40 11.09
N SER A 373 15.62 24.64 11.46
CA SER A 373 16.85 24.55 10.67
C SER A 373 16.67 23.86 9.32
N MET A 374 15.52 23.21 9.10
CA MET A 374 15.16 22.60 7.81
C MET A 374 14.49 23.59 6.85
N TYR A 375 14.13 24.79 7.31
CA TYR A 375 13.35 25.76 6.54
C TYR A 375 13.97 27.16 6.54
N ASP A 376 13.75 27.90 5.46
CA ASP A 376 14.20 29.27 5.33
C ASP A 376 13.22 30.28 5.94
N LEU A 377 12.98 30.23 7.25
CA LEU A 377 12.03 31.10 7.97
C LEU A 377 12.71 32.01 8.99
N MET A 378 12.19 33.23 9.16
CA MET A 378 12.71 34.16 10.16
C MET A 378 12.53 33.63 11.59
N ASN A 379 13.52 33.93 12.44
CA ASN A 379 13.39 33.84 13.90
C ASN A 379 12.75 35.13 14.46
N SER A 380 12.44 35.18 15.76
CA SER A 380 11.77 36.36 16.34
C SER A 380 12.57 37.65 16.23
N GLN A 381 13.90 37.62 16.38
CA GLN A 381 14.73 38.83 16.24
C GLN A 381 14.67 39.38 14.81
N GLU A 382 14.82 38.47 13.84
CA GLU A 382 14.74 38.80 12.41
C GLU A 382 13.37 39.35 12.04
N LEU A 383 12.30 38.74 12.55
CA LEU A 383 10.92 39.12 12.28
C LEU A 383 10.55 40.45 12.95
N MET A 384 11.02 40.72 14.18
CA MET A 384 10.83 41.99 14.87
C MET A 384 11.52 43.14 14.14
N GLN A 385 12.78 42.92 13.71
CA GLN A 385 13.49 43.90 12.90
C GLN A 385 12.79 44.12 11.55
N PHE A 386 12.33 43.05 10.88
CA PHE A 386 11.58 43.16 9.64
C PHE A 386 10.26 43.94 9.80
N SER A 387 9.52 43.70 10.89
CA SER A 387 8.29 44.42 11.21
C SER A 387 8.55 45.90 11.51
N LYS A 388 9.66 46.20 12.18
CA LYS A 388 10.13 47.56 12.39
C LYS A 388 10.49 48.24 11.06
N ASP A 389 11.21 47.57 10.16
CA ASP A 389 11.54 48.11 8.84
C ASP A 389 10.28 48.48 8.05
N ILE A 390 9.23 47.64 8.08
CA ILE A 390 7.93 47.90 7.42
C ILE A 390 7.32 49.19 7.98
N TYR A 391 7.29 49.31 9.31
CA TYR A 391 6.71 50.47 9.97
C TYR A 391 7.53 51.76 9.72
N ASP A 392 8.86 51.69 9.84
CA ASP A 392 9.77 52.82 9.60
C ASP A 392 9.73 53.28 8.14
N GLY A 393 9.56 52.33 7.20
CA GLY A 393 9.30 52.59 5.78
C GLY A 393 7.94 53.21 5.49
N ARG A 394 7.07 53.34 6.50
CA ARG A 394 5.66 53.79 6.39
C ARG A 394 4.82 52.94 5.44
N ASP A 395 5.20 51.67 5.28
CA ASP A 395 4.41 50.71 4.53
C ASP A 395 3.13 50.41 5.31
N SER A 396 1.98 50.71 4.70
CA SER A 396 0.69 50.58 5.39
C SER A 396 0.21 49.11 5.40
N TYR A 397 -0.62 48.76 6.38
CA TYR A 397 -1.36 47.49 6.41
C TYR A 397 -2.75 47.70 5.83
N THR A 398 -3.28 46.74 5.06
CA THR A 398 -4.59 46.88 4.36
C THR A 398 -5.80 46.59 5.23
N ASN A 399 -5.59 45.94 6.38
CA ASN A 399 -6.61 45.39 7.25
C ASN A 399 -6.45 45.94 8.67
N THR A 400 -7.49 45.77 9.49
CA THR A 400 -7.40 45.98 10.94
C THR A 400 -6.21 45.21 11.49
N LEU A 401 -5.25 45.96 12.04
CA LEU A 401 -4.02 45.40 12.55
C LEU A 401 -4.32 44.61 13.81
N LEU A 402 -4.00 43.31 13.81
CA LEU A 402 -4.12 42.50 15.02
C LEU A 402 -3.23 43.09 16.12
N PRO A 403 -3.72 43.24 17.36
CA PRO A 403 -2.98 43.86 18.45
C PRO A 403 -1.94 42.89 19.04
N ILE A 404 -1.06 42.36 18.18
CA ILE A 404 0.03 41.44 18.53
C ILE A 404 1.37 41.89 17.94
N GLY A 405 2.47 41.33 18.45
CA GLY A 405 3.81 41.56 17.92
C GLY A 405 4.24 43.04 17.97
N TYR A 406 5.06 43.45 17.00
CA TYR A 406 5.58 44.82 16.91
C TYR A 406 4.48 45.88 16.73
N ALA A 407 3.47 45.56 15.92
CA ALA A 407 2.30 46.39 15.67
C ALA A 407 1.62 46.86 16.96
N ALA A 408 1.35 45.93 17.88
CA ALA A 408 0.75 46.24 19.18
C ALA A 408 1.61 47.17 20.02
N LEU A 409 2.93 46.94 20.05
CA LEU A 409 3.86 47.74 20.86
C LEU A 409 3.89 49.19 20.40
N ILE A 410 3.93 49.41 19.09
CA ILE A 410 3.91 50.76 18.54
C ILE A 410 2.56 51.44 18.77
N GLN A 411 1.45 50.73 18.59
CA GLN A 411 0.13 51.27 18.89
C GLN A 411 0.00 51.67 20.37
N GLN A 412 0.50 50.84 21.29
CA GLN A 412 0.55 51.15 22.73
C GLN A 412 1.39 52.40 23.01
N LEU A 413 2.56 52.54 22.37
CA LEU A 413 3.43 53.71 22.53
C LEU A 413 2.77 54.98 21.99
N GLN A 414 2.18 54.93 20.79
CA GLN A 414 1.49 56.06 20.16
C GLN A 414 0.27 56.50 20.98
N ASN A 415 -0.48 55.55 21.52
CA ASN A 415 -1.63 55.80 22.39
C ASN A 415 -1.22 56.21 23.82
N LYS A 416 0.08 56.38 24.09
CA LYS A 416 0.65 56.74 25.41
C LYS A 416 0.26 55.76 26.53
N GLN A 417 0.01 54.50 26.18
CA GLN A 417 -0.28 53.42 27.13
C GLN A 417 1.01 52.86 27.76
N ILE A 418 2.15 53.05 27.10
CA ILE A 418 3.49 52.71 27.59
C ILE A 418 4.47 53.87 27.31
N ASP A 419 5.53 53.98 28.10
CA ASP A 419 6.63 54.90 27.83
C ASP A 419 7.70 54.27 26.91
N TYR A 420 8.67 55.08 26.47
CA TYR A 420 9.73 54.62 25.57
C TYR A 420 10.63 53.54 26.22
N ALA A 421 10.91 53.66 27.52
CA ALA A 421 11.73 52.68 28.24
C ALA A 421 11.04 51.29 28.29
N THR A 422 9.74 51.27 28.61
CA THR A 422 8.90 50.07 28.60
C THR A 422 8.75 49.50 27.19
N TYR A 423 8.62 50.35 26.16
CA TYR A 423 8.63 49.93 24.76
C TYR A 423 9.92 49.17 24.41
N VAL A 424 11.09 49.73 24.75
CA VAL A 424 12.39 49.08 24.48
C VAL A 424 12.46 47.74 25.20
N GLN A 425 12.03 47.68 26.48
CA GLN A 425 12.00 46.43 27.24
C GLN A 425 11.10 45.37 26.58
N LYS A 426 9.85 45.70 26.25
CA LYS A 426 8.90 44.78 25.61
C LYS A 426 9.35 44.36 24.20
N TYR A 427 9.95 45.27 23.44
CA TYR A 427 10.54 44.96 22.14
C TYR A 427 11.63 43.88 22.28
N ARG A 428 12.54 44.04 23.25
CA ARG A 428 13.57 43.03 23.56
C ARG A 428 12.99 41.70 24.03
N GLN A 429 11.89 41.72 24.79
CA GLN A 429 11.19 40.50 25.19
C GLN A 429 10.65 39.72 23.97
N LEU A 430 9.98 40.41 23.03
CA LEU A 430 9.47 39.77 21.81
C LEU A 430 10.60 39.23 20.92
N GLU A 431 11.72 39.94 20.84
CA GLU A 431 12.94 39.46 20.15
C GLU A 431 13.47 38.15 20.75
N GLN A 432 13.40 38.00 22.07
CA GLN A 432 13.89 36.82 22.79
C GLN A 432 12.89 35.65 22.85
N GLN A 433 11.60 35.89 22.59
CA GLN A 433 10.53 34.88 22.70
C GLN A 433 10.78 33.62 21.85
N ASN A 434 11.13 33.82 20.57
CA ASN A 434 11.54 32.80 19.59
C ASN A 434 10.86 31.42 19.65
N THR A 435 9.54 31.39 19.83
CA THR A 435 8.73 30.18 20.01
C THR A 435 9.06 29.11 18.96
N ASP A 436 9.39 27.90 19.43
CA ASP A 436 9.62 26.73 18.57
C ASP A 436 8.31 25.94 18.39
N TRP A 437 7.45 26.39 17.48
CA TRP A 437 6.19 25.70 17.16
C TRP A 437 6.38 24.22 16.75
N PHE A 438 7.49 23.87 16.08
CA PHE A 438 7.79 22.47 15.76
C PHE A 438 8.21 21.65 16.98
N ALA A 439 8.69 22.26 18.07
CA ALA A 439 8.91 21.55 19.33
C ALA A 439 7.63 21.36 20.14
N LEU A 440 6.69 22.29 20.02
CA LEU A 440 5.45 22.30 20.81
C LEU A 440 4.36 21.42 20.19
N LEU A 441 4.24 21.41 18.86
CA LEU A 441 3.16 20.72 18.15
C LEU A 441 3.58 19.35 17.58
N PHE A 442 4.87 19.01 17.67
CA PHE A 442 5.41 17.77 17.14
C PHE A 442 6.29 17.03 18.15
N ARG A 443 6.24 15.70 18.07
CA ARG A 443 6.96 14.75 18.91
C ARG A 443 7.87 13.84 18.09
N ASN A 444 8.90 13.31 18.74
CA ASN A 444 9.59 12.14 18.19
C ASN A 444 8.68 10.92 18.39
N SER A 445 8.14 10.38 17.30
CA SER A 445 7.09 9.37 17.37
C SER A 445 7.67 7.95 17.50
N PHE A 446 7.28 7.20 18.52
CA PHE A 446 7.60 5.77 18.62
C PHE A 446 6.52 4.92 17.93
N ASN A 447 6.93 4.10 16.98
CA ASN A 447 6.09 3.26 16.14
C ASN A 447 6.47 1.78 16.35
N GLN A 448 5.47 0.90 16.36
CA GLN A 448 5.66 -0.54 16.54
C GLN A 448 4.79 -1.33 15.58
N ASN A 449 5.36 -2.42 15.06
CA ASN A 449 4.67 -3.37 14.20
C ASN A 449 5.03 -4.80 14.62
N HIS A 450 4.02 -5.63 14.85
CA HIS A 450 4.17 -7.01 15.30
C HIS A 450 3.36 -7.93 14.39
N SER A 451 4.05 -8.81 13.66
CA SER A 451 3.42 -9.78 12.78
C SER A 451 3.82 -11.20 13.16
N ILE A 452 2.82 -12.01 13.50
CA ILE A 452 2.96 -13.44 13.76
C ILE A 452 2.35 -14.17 12.58
N SER A 453 3.05 -15.15 12.03
CA SER A 453 2.47 -16.05 11.03
C SER A 453 2.81 -17.50 11.33
N ILE A 454 1.79 -18.34 11.32
CA ILE A 454 1.88 -19.78 11.51
C ILE A 454 1.59 -20.42 10.16
N SER A 455 2.49 -21.28 9.70
CA SER A 455 2.32 -22.00 8.44
C SER A 455 2.74 -23.45 8.58
N GLY A 456 1.97 -24.35 8.00
CA GLY A 456 2.29 -25.78 7.99
C GLY A 456 1.17 -26.60 7.40
N GLY A 457 1.38 -27.91 7.35
CA GLY A 457 0.36 -28.85 6.92
C GLY A 457 0.91 -30.11 6.27
N THR A 458 -0.01 -30.97 5.85
CA THR A 458 0.29 -32.21 5.12
C THR A 458 0.07 -32.01 3.62
N GLU A 459 0.30 -33.03 2.81
CA GLU A 459 -0.03 -33.00 1.37
C GLU A 459 -1.53 -32.84 1.09
N LYS A 460 -2.41 -33.15 2.07
CA LYS A 460 -3.87 -33.05 1.92
C LYS A 460 -4.44 -31.70 2.37
N ILE A 461 -3.81 -31.07 3.35
CA ILE A 461 -4.25 -29.81 3.93
C ILE A 461 -3.05 -28.98 4.31
N THR A 462 -3.00 -27.75 3.80
CA THR A 462 -2.02 -26.75 4.20
C THR A 462 -2.74 -25.49 4.66
N ASN A 463 -2.27 -24.88 5.74
CA ASN A 463 -2.82 -23.64 6.25
C ASN A 463 -1.70 -22.66 6.60
N ARG A 464 -1.91 -21.40 6.22
CA ARG A 464 -1.16 -20.26 6.73
C ARG A 464 -2.13 -19.31 7.41
N THR A 465 -1.87 -19.00 8.67
CA THR A 465 -2.61 -17.98 9.41
C THR A 465 -1.65 -16.88 9.86
N SER A 466 -2.02 -15.62 9.68
CA SER A 466 -1.25 -14.47 10.13
C SER A 466 -2.09 -13.54 10.98
N LEU A 467 -1.43 -12.91 11.95
CA LEU A 467 -1.95 -11.84 12.78
C LEU A 467 -0.95 -10.69 12.73
N ASN A 468 -1.46 -9.47 12.62
CA ASN A 468 -0.66 -8.27 12.59
C ASN A 468 -1.29 -7.20 13.49
N MET A 469 -0.45 -6.58 14.31
CA MET A 469 -0.83 -5.42 15.11
C MET A 469 0.20 -4.32 14.87
N GLN A 470 -0.29 -3.17 14.44
CA GLN A 470 0.51 -2.02 14.11
C GLN A 470 -0.02 -0.79 14.81
N GLN A 471 0.89 -0.04 15.42
CA GLN A 471 0.63 1.27 15.99
C GLN A 471 1.68 2.24 15.48
N GLN A 472 1.22 3.25 14.76
CA GLN A 472 2.05 4.28 14.18
C GLN A 472 1.58 5.61 14.74
N ARG A 473 2.42 6.23 15.55
CA ARG A 473 2.21 7.60 16.00
C ARG A 473 2.74 8.56 14.94
N GLY A 474 1.97 9.59 14.60
CA GLY A 474 2.47 10.69 13.78
C GLY A 474 3.43 11.57 14.57
N GLU A 475 4.31 12.27 13.86
CA GLU A 475 5.14 13.32 14.45
C GLU A 475 4.28 14.49 14.90
N ALA A 476 3.22 14.84 14.16
CA ALA A 476 2.26 15.86 14.60
C ALA A 476 1.33 15.27 15.68
N GLU A 477 1.18 15.96 16.81
CA GLU A 477 0.28 15.51 17.87
C GLU A 477 -1.17 15.62 17.41
N GLY A 478 -1.94 14.53 17.54
CA GLY A 478 -3.31 14.43 17.03
C GLY A 478 -3.46 13.65 15.72
N ASN A 479 -2.36 13.20 15.10
CA ASN A 479 -2.40 12.32 13.93
C ASN A 479 -1.77 10.95 14.25
N ASP A 480 -2.60 9.94 14.51
CA ASP A 480 -2.17 8.59 14.87
C ASP A 480 -2.90 7.53 14.03
N LEU A 481 -2.27 6.38 13.84
CA LEU A 481 -2.80 5.25 13.08
C LEU A 481 -2.63 3.95 13.87
N SER A 482 -3.71 3.19 14.02
CA SER A 482 -3.67 1.81 14.51
C SER A 482 -4.29 0.87 13.49
N THR A 483 -3.72 -0.33 13.36
CA THR A 483 -4.23 -1.35 12.44
C THR A 483 -4.08 -2.73 13.07
N PHE A 484 -5.16 -3.48 13.08
CA PHE A 484 -5.17 -4.90 13.41
C PHE A 484 -5.64 -5.67 12.18
N SER A 485 -4.85 -6.66 11.76
CA SER A 485 -5.17 -7.50 10.61
C SER A 485 -5.02 -8.96 10.96
N ALA A 486 -5.92 -9.78 10.43
CA ALA A 486 -5.87 -11.23 10.51
C ALA A 486 -6.11 -11.81 9.12
N SER A 487 -5.34 -12.83 8.75
CA SER A 487 -5.59 -13.59 7.52
C SER A 487 -5.42 -15.07 7.76
N SER A 488 -6.20 -15.89 7.06
CA SER A 488 -6.03 -17.34 7.03
C SER A 488 -6.24 -17.84 5.61
N ASN A 489 -5.27 -18.58 5.10
CA ASN A 489 -5.27 -19.17 3.77
C ASN A 489 -5.12 -20.68 3.90
N THR A 490 -6.19 -21.40 3.60
CA THR A 490 -6.27 -22.87 3.70
C THR A 490 -6.39 -23.47 2.32
N THR A 491 -5.46 -24.35 1.95
CA THR A 491 -5.54 -25.15 0.73
C THR A 491 -5.81 -26.60 1.10
N LEU A 492 -6.90 -27.15 0.55
CA LEU A 492 -7.32 -28.53 0.67
C LEU A 492 -7.10 -29.25 -0.65
N HIS A 493 -6.42 -30.40 -0.61
CA HIS A 493 -6.23 -31.28 -1.76
C HIS A 493 -7.07 -32.55 -1.56
N PHE A 494 -8.12 -32.68 -2.35
CA PHE A 494 -8.99 -33.85 -2.38
C PHE A 494 -8.55 -34.78 -3.52
N GLY A 495 -7.72 -35.77 -3.16
CA GLY A 495 -7.06 -36.62 -4.15
C GLY A 495 -6.07 -35.83 -5.01
N LYS A 496 -5.87 -36.24 -6.27
CA LYS A 496 -4.96 -35.57 -7.21
C LYS A 496 -5.64 -34.52 -8.09
N ARG A 497 -6.98 -34.53 -8.16
CA ARG A 497 -7.76 -33.78 -9.16
C ARG A 497 -8.43 -32.53 -8.62
N LEU A 498 -8.81 -32.50 -7.34
CA LEU A 498 -9.56 -31.38 -6.76
C LEU A 498 -8.69 -30.65 -5.75
N THR A 499 -8.50 -29.35 -5.97
CA THR A 499 -7.87 -28.44 -5.01
C THR A 499 -8.86 -27.33 -4.68
N VAL A 500 -9.09 -27.10 -3.40
CA VAL A 500 -9.96 -26.02 -2.90
C VAL A 500 -9.12 -25.12 -2.02
N ASN A 501 -9.09 -23.83 -2.34
CA ASN A 501 -8.38 -22.82 -1.58
C ASN A 501 -9.39 -21.84 -0.97
N PHE A 502 -9.34 -21.69 0.34
CA PHE A 502 -10.18 -20.78 1.10
C PHE A 502 -9.32 -19.71 1.78
N LEU A 503 -9.54 -18.45 1.41
CA LEU A 503 -8.87 -17.28 1.97
C LEU A 503 -9.88 -16.45 2.76
N LEU A 504 -9.57 -16.18 4.01
CA LEU A 504 -10.30 -15.27 4.88
C LEU A 504 -9.35 -14.14 5.30
N VAL A 505 -9.79 -12.89 5.16
CA VAL A 505 -9.02 -11.72 5.61
C VAL A 505 -9.93 -10.75 6.35
N GLY A 506 -9.47 -10.23 7.48
CA GLY A 506 -10.15 -9.21 8.25
C GLY A 506 -9.16 -8.13 8.72
N THR A 507 -9.53 -6.87 8.60
CA THR A 507 -8.73 -5.73 9.08
C THR A 507 -9.62 -4.69 9.74
N ILE A 508 -9.16 -4.14 10.86
CA ILE A 508 -9.71 -2.95 11.51
C ILE A 508 -8.60 -1.90 11.55
N ARG A 509 -8.93 -0.69 11.11
CA ARG A 509 -8.00 0.44 11.01
C ARG A 509 -8.64 1.67 11.63
N GLU A 510 -7.95 2.33 12.55
CA GLU A 510 -8.36 3.61 13.11
C GLU A 510 -7.31 4.66 12.80
N THR A 511 -7.74 5.80 12.24
CA THR A 511 -6.87 6.92 11.91
C THR A 511 -7.43 8.20 12.51
N ASP A 512 -6.62 8.87 13.32
CA ASP A 512 -6.91 10.19 13.85
C ASP A 512 -6.28 11.26 12.95
N GLY A 513 -6.98 12.37 12.75
CA GLY A 513 -6.55 13.48 11.93
C GLY A 513 -7.13 14.81 12.40
N PHE A 514 -6.76 15.88 11.70
CA PHE A 514 -7.24 17.22 12.00
C PHE A 514 -8.50 17.55 11.18
N ALA A 515 -9.23 18.59 11.59
CA ALA A 515 -10.44 19.05 10.92
C ALA A 515 -10.66 20.55 11.18
N TYR A 516 -11.57 21.16 10.41
CA TYR A 516 -12.02 22.53 10.58
C TYR A 516 -10.89 23.56 10.50
N GLY A 517 -9.99 23.38 9.52
CA GLY A 517 -8.88 24.29 9.23
C GLY A 517 -7.71 24.25 10.22
N VAL A 518 -7.67 23.26 11.12
CA VAL A 518 -6.51 23.05 12.02
C VAL A 518 -5.44 22.24 11.30
N SER A 519 -4.25 22.82 11.15
CA SER A 519 -3.08 22.12 10.63
C SER A 519 -1.84 22.52 11.45
N PRO A 520 -1.29 21.61 12.28
CA PRO A 520 -0.11 21.91 13.08
C PRO A 520 1.11 22.29 12.24
N PHE A 521 1.25 21.68 11.05
CA PHE A 521 2.35 22.00 10.15
C PHE A 521 2.21 23.40 9.56
N ASP A 522 1.04 23.74 9.00
CA ASP A 522 0.81 25.06 8.42
C ASP A 522 0.93 26.15 9.48
N TYR A 523 0.44 25.91 10.71
CA TYR A 523 0.60 26.84 11.81
C TYR A 523 2.08 27.00 12.21
N ALA A 524 2.82 25.90 12.38
CA ALA A 524 4.24 25.99 12.72
C ALA A 524 5.08 26.67 11.63
N TYR A 525 4.70 26.51 10.36
CA TYR A 525 5.41 27.12 9.23
C TYR A 525 5.06 28.60 9.04
N LYS A 526 3.77 28.95 9.17
CA LYS A 526 3.23 30.27 8.80
C LYS A 526 3.05 31.23 9.98
N THR A 527 3.07 30.77 11.23
CA THR A 527 2.78 31.63 12.40
C THR A 527 4.04 32.27 12.99
N SER A 528 3.93 33.55 13.34
CA SER A 528 4.97 34.32 14.01
C SER A 528 5.53 33.61 15.24
N ARG A 529 6.85 33.69 15.39
CA ARG A 529 7.58 33.12 16.52
C ARG A 529 7.64 34.06 17.72
N THR A 530 7.07 35.26 17.62
CA THR A 530 6.93 36.21 18.73
C THR A 530 5.70 35.91 19.60
N ILE A 531 4.83 35.00 19.14
CA ILE A 531 3.62 34.60 19.86
C ILE A 531 3.98 33.45 20.80
N PRO A 532 3.74 33.56 22.12
CA PRO A 532 3.92 32.45 23.06
C PRO A 532 2.76 31.44 22.96
N MET A 533 3.03 30.21 23.37
CA MET A 533 2.02 29.15 23.49
C MET A 533 1.19 29.26 24.78
N SER A 534 1.85 29.67 25.86
CA SER A 534 1.28 29.78 27.21
C SER A 534 1.71 31.08 27.87
N ASN A 535 0.88 31.57 28.80
CA ASN A 535 1.21 32.64 29.73
C ASN A 535 2.25 32.18 30.77
N ALA A 536 2.80 33.12 31.55
CA ALA A 536 3.78 32.83 32.61
C ALA A 536 3.22 31.93 33.74
N ASP A 537 1.90 31.90 33.93
CA ASP A 537 1.20 31.05 34.90
C ASP A 537 0.90 29.63 34.38
N GLY A 538 1.27 29.32 33.13
CA GLY A 538 1.04 28.03 32.47
C GLY A 538 -0.28 27.89 31.72
N THR A 539 -1.20 28.87 31.82
CA THR A 539 -2.44 28.87 31.03
C THR A 539 -2.18 29.13 29.54
N PHE A 540 -3.09 28.73 28.65
CA PHE A 540 -2.93 28.99 27.20
C PHE A 540 -2.94 30.49 26.89
N PHE A 541 -1.98 30.94 26.09
CA PHE A 541 -1.97 32.31 25.57
C PHE A 541 -2.90 32.39 24.36
N PHE A 542 -3.99 33.13 24.48
CA PHE A 542 -4.90 33.40 23.37
C PHE A 542 -4.56 34.75 22.75
N HIS A 543 -4.44 34.77 21.42
CA HIS A 543 -4.26 35.99 20.64
C HIS A 543 -5.42 36.20 19.68
N GLU A 544 -5.64 37.44 19.24
CA GLU A 544 -6.64 37.70 18.22
C GLU A 544 -6.19 37.14 16.86
N LYS A 545 -7.13 36.49 16.17
CA LYS A 545 -6.98 35.97 14.81
C LYS A 545 -8.19 36.38 13.97
N LEU A 546 -7.93 36.86 12.75
CA LEU A 546 -8.98 37.25 11.80
C LEU A 546 -9.83 36.06 11.35
N GLY A 547 -11.15 36.22 11.35
CA GLY A 547 -12.15 35.23 10.95
C GLY A 547 -13.36 35.85 10.25
N GLU A 548 -14.45 35.09 10.15
CA GLU A 548 -15.72 35.60 9.63
C GLU A 548 -16.26 36.76 10.47
N GLY A 549 -16.97 37.70 9.83
CA GLY A 549 -17.60 38.81 10.54
C GLY A 549 -18.70 38.32 11.48
N SER A 550 -18.73 38.82 12.71
CA SER A 550 -19.75 38.51 13.70
C SER A 550 -21.14 38.88 13.18
N THR A 551 -22.10 37.97 13.36
CA THR A 551 -23.52 38.22 13.08
C THR A 551 -24.22 39.01 14.19
N ILE A 552 -23.53 39.24 15.32
CA ILE A 552 -24.05 39.90 16.52
C ILE A 552 -23.41 41.27 16.71
N TYR A 553 -22.08 41.34 16.66
CA TYR A 553 -21.34 42.58 16.87
C TYR A 553 -20.93 43.21 15.52
N PRO A 554 -21.43 44.41 15.19
CA PRO A 554 -20.96 45.15 14.02
C PRO A 554 -19.44 45.33 14.08
N ASN A 555 -18.76 45.18 12.93
CA ASN A 555 -17.32 45.40 12.78
C ASN A 555 -16.40 44.49 13.60
N LYS A 556 -16.91 43.44 14.27
CA LYS A 556 -16.07 42.38 14.86
C LYS A 556 -15.79 41.30 13.82
N SER A 557 -14.51 41.05 13.53
CA SER A 557 -14.05 39.99 12.63
C SER A 557 -12.75 39.34 13.12
N SER A 558 -12.41 39.50 14.39
CA SER A 558 -11.31 38.81 15.06
C SER A 558 -11.86 38.11 16.31
N TYR A 559 -11.24 36.96 16.62
CA TYR A 559 -11.58 36.15 17.79
C TYR A 559 -10.32 35.60 18.43
N LEU A 560 -10.42 35.21 19.70
CA LEU A 560 -9.33 34.58 20.44
C LEU A 560 -8.97 33.21 19.84
N TYR A 561 -7.67 32.97 19.65
CA TYR A 561 -7.13 31.76 19.06
C TYR A 561 -5.91 31.26 19.83
N ASN A 562 -5.86 29.96 20.06
CA ASN A 562 -4.67 29.22 20.49
C ASN A 562 -4.67 27.87 19.78
N ILE A 563 -3.58 27.54 19.08
CA ILE A 563 -3.51 26.32 18.27
C ILE A 563 -3.74 25.04 19.08
N GLN A 564 -3.28 24.98 20.33
CA GLN A 564 -3.47 23.80 21.17
C GLN A 564 -4.90 23.69 21.67
N ASN A 565 -5.54 24.82 21.99
CA ASN A 565 -6.98 24.83 22.25
C ASN A 565 -7.74 24.24 21.05
N GLU A 566 -7.36 24.62 19.83
CA GLU A 566 -8.00 24.08 18.63
C GLU A 566 -7.73 22.60 18.41
N ILE A 567 -6.49 22.12 18.61
CA ILE A 567 -6.17 20.68 18.54
C ILE A 567 -6.95 19.88 19.59
N ASN A 568 -7.18 20.44 20.78
CA ASN A 568 -7.93 19.77 21.85
C ASN A 568 -9.45 19.76 21.60
N ASN A 569 -9.95 20.73 20.83
CA ASN A 569 -11.38 21.00 20.64
C ASN A 569 -11.89 20.75 19.21
N THR A 570 -11.03 20.30 18.31
CA THR A 570 -11.39 19.89 16.95
C THR A 570 -10.68 18.60 16.59
N GLY A 571 -11.20 17.88 15.60
CA GLY A 571 -10.49 16.73 15.05
C GLY A 571 -11.38 15.83 14.20
N SER A 572 -10.74 14.85 13.58
CA SER A 572 -11.40 13.80 12.82
C SER A 572 -10.90 12.42 13.27
N LYS A 573 -11.81 11.45 13.28
CA LYS A 573 -11.50 10.04 13.48
C LYS A 573 -12.17 9.21 12.39
N ASN A 574 -11.39 8.42 11.68
CA ASN A 574 -11.88 7.41 10.75
C ASN A 574 -11.66 6.01 11.31
N THR A 575 -12.74 5.25 11.47
CA THR A 575 -12.69 3.82 11.76
C THR A 575 -13.14 3.06 10.53
N SER A 576 -12.26 2.24 9.97
CA SER A 576 -12.52 1.41 8.80
C SER A 576 -12.38 -0.07 9.13
N ALA A 577 -13.32 -0.90 8.68
CA ALA A 577 -13.29 -2.34 8.83
C ALA A 577 -13.50 -3.02 7.49
N THR A 578 -12.65 -3.99 7.16
CA THR A 578 -12.74 -4.79 5.92
C THR A 578 -12.77 -6.27 6.27
N LEU A 579 -13.70 -7.01 5.67
CA LEU A 579 -13.79 -8.46 5.73
C LEU A 579 -13.90 -9.01 4.31
N GLY A 580 -13.05 -9.97 3.98
CA GLY A 580 -13.03 -10.63 2.69
C GLY A 580 -12.99 -12.14 2.85
N ALA A 581 -13.80 -12.84 2.06
CA ALA A 581 -13.77 -14.29 1.93
C ALA A 581 -13.67 -14.66 0.45
N THR A 582 -12.72 -15.53 0.11
CA THR A 582 -12.52 -16.02 -1.26
C THR A 582 -12.41 -17.54 -1.25
N LEU A 583 -13.17 -18.19 -2.12
CA LEU A 583 -13.14 -19.62 -2.39
C LEU A 583 -12.69 -19.82 -3.85
N ASP A 584 -11.51 -20.42 -4.04
CA ASP A 584 -10.94 -20.81 -5.34
C ASP A 584 -10.98 -22.33 -5.45
N VAL A 585 -11.64 -22.84 -6.48
CA VAL A 585 -11.84 -24.28 -6.72
C VAL A 585 -11.19 -24.64 -8.05
N ARG A 586 -10.30 -25.63 -8.02
CA ARG A 586 -9.65 -26.17 -9.22
C ARG A 586 -9.91 -27.65 -9.32
N TYR A 587 -10.46 -28.07 -10.46
CA TYR A 587 -10.82 -29.46 -10.70
C TYR A 587 -10.30 -29.94 -12.05
N GLU A 588 -9.38 -30.90 -12.03
CA GLU A 588 -8.88 -31.58 -13.23
C GLU A 588 -9.97 -32.52 -13.78
N LEU A 589 -10.71 -32.04 -14.79
CA LEU A 589 -11.77 -32.80 -15.47
C LEU A 589 -11.18 -33.95 -16.30
N ALA A 590 -10.10 -33.66 -17.01
CA ALA A 590 -9.35 -34.62 -17.81
C ALA A 590 -7.88 -34.16 -17.90
N LYS A 591 -6.99 -35.03 -18.39
CA LYS A 591 -5.57 -34.67 -18.56
C LYS A 591 -5.42 -33.41 -19.43
N GLY A 592 -4.91 -32.35 -18.81
CA GLY A 592 -4.73 -31.05 -19.46
C GLY A 592 -6.00 -30.21 -19.59
N LEU A 593 -7.15 -30.63 -19.05
CA LEU A 593 -8.38 -29.83 -18.97
C LEU A 593 -8.78 -29.63 -17.50
N GLU A 594 -8.73 -28.39 -17.05
CA GLU A 594 -9.02 -27.97 -15.68
C GLU A 594 -10.19 -27.00 -15.65
N TYR A 595 -11.12 -27.22 -14.72
CA TYR A 595 -12.11 -26.23 -14.33
C TYR A 595 -11.55 -25.36 -13.21
N GLN A 596 -11.74 -24.04 -13.32
CA GLN A 596 -11.39 -23.07 -12.27
C GLN A 596 -12.62 -22.23 -11.93
N GLY A 597 -13.08 -22.33 -10.68
CA GLY A 597 -14.15 -21.50 -10.12
C GLY A 597 -13.60 -20.57 -9.03
N LEU A 598 -14.08 -19.33 -8.99
CA LEU A 598 -13.78 -18.37 -7.93
C LEU A 598 -15.08 -17.71 -7.45
N LEU A 599 -15.30 -17.75 -6.15
CA LEU A 599 -16.35 -17.02 -5.45
C LEU A 599 -15.68 -16.09 -4.43
N ALA A 600 -15.93 -14.79 -4.52
CA ALA A 600 -15.43 -13.82 -3.57
C ALA A 600 -16.55 -12.93 -3.05
N TYR A 601 -16.53 -12.71 -1.75
CA TYR A 601 -17.36 -11.72 -1.05
C TYR A 601 -16.47 -10.80 -0.24
N THR A 602 -16.64 -9.49 -0.44
CA THR A 602 -15.90 -8.47 0.29
C THR A 602 -16.88 -7.45 0.84
N THR A 603 -16.74 -7.11 2.11
CA THR A 603 -17.43 -5.99 2.73
C THR A 603 -16.38 -5.07 3.33
N ALA A 604 -16.44 -3.80 2.96
CA ALA A 604 -15.64 -2.76 3.57
C ALA A 604 -16.60 -1.70 4.12
N SER A 605 -16.28 -1.18 5.30
CA SER A 605 -17.03 -0.11 5.93
C SER A 605 -16.06 0.94 6.45
N SER A 606 -16.48 2.19 6.42
CA SER A 606 -15.75 3.33 6.96
C SER A 606 -16.73 4.25 7.67
N ASN A 607 -16.37 4.69 8.87
CA ASN A 607 -17.10 5.67 9.64
C ASN A 607 -16.14 6.80 10.00
N VAL A 608 -16.41 7.99 9.45
CA VAL A 608 -15.63 9.20 9.68
C VAL A 608 -16.46 10.13 10.55
N LYS A 609 -15.92 10.51 11.70
CA LYS A 609 -16.49 11.52 12.59
C LYS A 609 -15.54 12.71 12.66
N SER A 610 -16.01 13.87 12.22
CA SER A 610 -15.31 15.15 12.34
C SER A 610 -16.08 16.07 13.27
N TYR A 611 -15.42 16.66 14.27
CA TYR A 611 -16.07 17.54 15.24
C TYR A 611 -15.30 18.84 15.50
N ALA A 612 -16.04 19.87 15.90
CA ALA A 612 -15.55 21.10 16.50
C ALA A 612 -16.41 21.40 17.72
N THR A 613 -15.82 21.53 18.91
CA THR A 613 -16.59 21.80 20.14
C THR A 613 -16.94 23.28 20.26
N GLU A 614 -17.78 23.61 21.24
CA GLU A 614 -18.15 24.99 21.56
C GLU A 614 -16.97 25.90 21.93
N LEU A 615 -15.84 25.33 22.33
CA LEU A 615 -14.62 26.06 22.72
C LEU A 615 -13.68 26.35 21.55
N SER A 616 -13.98 25.85 20.34
CA SER A 616 -13.16 26.06 19.16
C SER A 616 -13.36 27.46 18.56
N TYR A 617 -12.30 27.97 17.95
CA TYR A 617 -12.33 29.16 17.10
C TYR A 617 -13.33 29.02 15.94
N TYR A 618 -13.41 27.82 15.35
CA TYR A 618 -14.34 27.54 14.25
C TYR A 618 -15.80 27.81 14.65
N ILE A 619 -16.22 27.30 15.80
CA ILE A 619 -17.59 27.52 16.31
C ILE A 619 -17.78 28.94 16.82
N THR A 620 -16.73 29.56 17.38
CA THR A 620 -16.77 30.95 17.86
C THR A 620 -17.18 31.93 16.75
N GLN A 621 -16.72 31.72 15.51
CA GLN A 621 -17.15 32.53 14.36
C GLN A 621 -18.65 32.37 14.07
N THR A 622 -19.17 31.14 14.10
CA THR A 622 -20.61 30.88 13.90
C THR A 622 -21.46 31.45 15.04
N ARG A 623 -20.96 31.39 16.27
CA ARG A 623 -21.61 31.95 17.45
C ARG A 623 -21.63 33.47 17.43
N GLY A 624 -20.56 34.10 16.92
CA GLY A 624 -20.37 35.55 16.85
C GLY A 624 -19.64 36.17 18.03
N TYR A 625 -19.35 35.40 19.09
CA TYR A 625 -18.62 35.82 20.30
C TYR A 625 -17.93 34.63 21.00
N GLU A 626 -16.95 34.94 21.84
CA GLU A 626 -16.14 33.98 22.60
C GLU A 626 -17.00 33.23 23.64
N PHE A 627 -16.75 31.94 23.79
CA PHE A 627 -17.56 31.13 24.70
C PHE A 627 -17.53 31.69 26.13
N GLY A 628 -18.72 31.89 26.72
CA GLY A 628 -18.87 32.35 28.11
C GLY A 628 -18.70 33.85 28.34
N THR A 629 -18.54 34.69 27.31
CA THR A 629 -18.36 36.14 27.51
C THR A 629 -19.66 36.95 27.55
N VAL A 630 -20.78 36.40 27.07
CA VAL A 630 -22.09 37.05 27.13
C VAL A 630 -22.90 36.51 28.31
N LEU A 631 -23.78 37.36 28.86
CA LEU A 631 -24.69 36.94 29.93
C LEU A 631 -25.78 36.03 29.38
N ALA A 632 -26.22 35.07 30.20
CA ALA A 632 -27.34 34.19 29.86
C ALA A 632 -28.63 35.01 29.64
N ASN A 633 -29.40 34.66 28.61
CA ASN A 633 -30.60 35.34 28.12
C ASN A 633 -30.39 36.80 27.68
N SER A 634 -29.14 37.22 27.46
CA SER A 634 -28.84 38.53 26.89
C SER A 634 -29.36 38.63 25.43
N PRO A 635 -29.64 39.85 24.94
CA PRO A 635 -29.96 40.05 23.53
C PRO A 635 -28.91 39.44 22.60
N GLU A 636 -27.64 39.48 22.97
CA GLU A 636 -26.52 38.91 22.20
C GLU A 636 -26.60 37.38 22.11
N GLU A 637 -26.86 36.68 23.23
CA GLU A 637 -27.03 35.22 23.22
C GLU A 637 -28.25 34.81 22.38
N LEU A 638 -29.36 35.52 22.53
CA LEU A 638 -30.60 35.30 21.76
C LEU A 638 -30.46 35.63 20.26
N SER A 639 -29.46 36.44 19.91
CA SER A 639 -29.10 36.79 18.52
C SER A 639 -28.11 35.82 17.90
N SER A 640 -27.53 34.91 18.69
CA SER A 640 -26.58 33.93 18.18
C SER A 640 -27.27 32.86 17.34
N ARG A 641 -26.61 32.47 16.25
CA ARG A 641 -27.02 31.33 15.42
C ARG A 641 -26.76 30.01 16.15
N LEU A 642 -25.76 29.97 17.02
CA LEU A 642 -25.36 28.77 17.76
C LEU A 642 -24.86 29.13 19.17
N PRO A 643 -25.75 29.53 20.08
CA PRO A 643 -25.36 29.94 21.43
C PRO A 643 -24.71 28.80 22.22
N PHE A 644 -25.19 27.55 22.03
CA PHE A 644 -24.75 26.38 22.77
C PHE A 644 -24.23 25.26 21.85
N GLY A 645 -23.21 24.55 22.32
CA GLY A 645 -22.64 23.40 21.62
C GLY A 645 -21.83 23.77 20.38
N GLY A 646 -21.28 22.74 19.73
CA GLY A 646 -20.45 22.84 18.54
C GLY A 646 -21.07 22.16 17.33
N LEU A 647 -20.23 21.55 16.50
CA LEU A 647 -20.61 20.83 15.29
C LEU A 647 -20.03 19.43 15.29
N ALA A 648 -20.82 18.46 14.83
CA ALA A 648 -20.37 17.12 14.47
C ALA A 648 -20.87 16.75 13.08
N GLN A 649 -19.98 16.21 12.27
CA GLN A 649 -20.28 15.60 10.98
C GLN A 649 -19.91 14.12 11.06
N ILE A 650 -20.86 13.26 10.69
CA ILE A 650 -20.70 11.81 10.70
C ILE A 650 -20.96 11.30 9.28
N GLU A 651 -19.97 10.62 8.73
CA GLU A 651 -20.04 9.97 7.43
C GLU A 651 -19.87 8.47 7.62
N SER A 652 -20.88 7.70 7.21
CA SER A 652 -20.81 6.25 7.19
C SER A 652 -20.87 5.78 5.75
N ALA A 653 -20.00 4.86 5.35
CA ALA A 653 -20.11 4.17 4.08
C ALA A 653 -19.84 2.68 4.25
N SER A 654 -20.56 1.87 3.48
CA SER A 654 -20.33 0.46 3.32
C SER A 654 -20.31 0.10 1.85
N ASN A 655 -19.31 -0.67 1.45
CA ASN A 655 -19.15 -1.19 0.11
C ASN A 655 -19.16 -2.72 0.17
N LYS A 656 -20.19 -3.32 -0.45
CA LYS A 656 -20.39 -4.77 -0.52
C LYS A 656 -20.17 -5.25 -1.95
N GLY A 657 -19.18 -6.11 -2.13
CA GLY A 657 -18.77 -6.64 -3.42
C GLY A 657 -18.94 -8.15 -3.50
N TYR A 658 -19.47 -8.63 -4.61
CA TYR A 658 -19.55 -10.04 -4.95
C TYR A 658 -18.90 -10.26 -6.31
N THR A 659 -18.04 -11.27 -6.41
CA THR A 659 -17.44 -11.70 -7.68
C THR A 659 -17.59 -13.20 -7.83
N VAL A 660 -18.17 -13.63 -8.95
CA VAL A 660 -18.28 -15.03 -9.34
C VAL A 660 -17.62 -15.20 -10.68
N ARG A 661 -16.66 -16.13 -10.77
CA ARG A 661 -15.92 -16.39 -11.99
C ARG A 661 -15.81 -17.89 -12.20
N ASN A 662 -16.10 -18.33 -13.42
CA ASN A 662 -15.97 -19.72 -13.82
C ASN A 662 -15.18 -19.78 -15.13
N SER A 663 -14.21 -20.68 -15.22
CA SER A 663 -13.44 -20.86 -16.45
C SER A 663 -13.01 -22.30 -16.67
N LEU A 664 -12.79 -22.63 -17.93
CA LEU A 664 -12.18 -23.87 -18.38
C LEU A 664 -10.81 -23.53 -18.96
N VAL A 665 -9.79 -24.23 -18.47
CA VAL A 665 -8.40 -24.08 -18.89
C VAL A 665 -7.95 -25.39 -19.53
N TYR A 666 -7.60 -25.34 -20.81
CA TYR A 666 -7.00 -26.45 -21.53
C TYR A 666 -5.51 -26.15 -21.75
N ASN A 667 -4.61 -26.93 -21.15
CA ASN A 667 -3.17 -26.80 -21.30
C ASN A 667 -2.55 -28.14 -21.67
N ARG A 668 -1.95 -28.24 -22.86
CA ARG A 668 -1.37 -29.49 -23.36
C ARG A 668 -0.19 -29.26 -24.30
N TYR A 669 0.79 -30.16 -24.19
CA TYR A 669 1.81 -30.34 -25.21
C TYR A 669 1.32 -31.29 -26.31
N LEU A 670 1.39 -30.84 -27.56
CA LEU A 670 1.23 -31.67 -28.74
C LEU A 670 2.63 -32.07 -29.24
N GLY A 671 3.00 -33.34 -29.03
CA GLY A 671 4.37 -33.81 -29.23
C GLY A 671 5.35 -33.18 -28.23
N THR A 672 6.56 -32.87 -28.69
CA THR A 672 7.64 -32.27 -27.85
C THR A 672 7.85 -30.78 -28.09
N ARG A 673 7.24 -30.20 -29.13
CA ARG A 673 7.51 -28.83 -29.58
C ARG A 673 6.34 -27.87 -29.46
N HIS A 674 5.09 -28.34 -29.50
CA HIS A 674 3.94 -27.45 -29.50
C HIS A 674 3.30 -27.44 -28.11
N ASN A 675 3.14 -26.26 -27.51
CA ASN A 675 2.41 -26.09 -26.26
C ASN A 675 1.23 -25.14 -26.50
N ILE A 676 0.02 -25.61 -26.22
CA ILE A 676 -1.21 -24.84 -26.37
C ILE A 676 -1.84 -24.67 -24.99
N THR A 677 -2.16 -23.43 -24.64
CA THR A 677 -2.96 -23.09 -23.47
C THR A 677 -4.15 -22.25 -23.92
N LEU A 678 -5.36 -22.76 -23.72
CA LEU A 678 -6.62 -22.06 -23.99
C LEU A 678 -7.35 -21.87 -22.66
N GLN A 679 -7.96 -20.70 -22.47
CA GLN A 679 -8.84 -20.42 -21.34
C GLN A 679 -10.08 -19.70 -21.84
N GLY A 680 -11.25 -20.17 -21.43
CA GLY A 680 -12.52 -19.48 -21.67
C GLY A 680 -13.31 -19.40 -20.37
N GLY A 681 -13.92 -18.26 -20.09
CA GLY A 681 -14.65 -18.08 -18.84
C GLY A 681 -15.66 -16.96 -18.83
N LEU A 682 -16.49 -16.99 -17.79
CA LEU A 682 -17.53 -16.03 -17.48
C LEU A 682 -17.21 -15.38 -16.14
N GLU A 683 -17.56 -14.11 -16.02
CA GLU A 683 -17.40 -13.32 -14.80
C GLU A 683 -18.64 -12.46 -14.55
N ALA A 684 -19.18 -12.55 -13.35
CA ALA A 684 -20.26 -11.70 -12.88
C ALA A 684 -19.80 -10.97 -11.62
N ARG A 685 -20.03 -9.65 -11.59
CA ARG A 685 -19.66 -8.80 -10.48
C ARG A 685 -20.78 -7.84 -10.14
N SER A 686 -21.06 -7.71 -8.84
CA SER A 686 -21.96 -6.69 -8.30
C SER A 686 -21.25 -5.95 -7.18
N ASN A 687 -21.43 -4.64 -7.15
CA ASN A 687 -20.91 -3.77 -6.11
C ASN A 687 -22.01 -2.82 -5.66
N LEU A 688 -22.33 -2.84 -4.38
CA LEU A 688 -23.29 -1.96 -3.73
C LEU A 688 -22.55 -1.04 -2.76
N LEU A 689 -22.54 0.26 -3.06
CA LEU A 689 -22.11 1.31 -2.16
C LEU A 689 -23.34 1.94 -1.50
N GLU A 690 -23.38 1.86 -0.18
CA GLU A 690 -24.37 2.54 0.66
C GLU A 690 -23.61 3.53 1.54
N GLY A 691 -24.04 4.78 1.57
CA GLY A 691 -23.39 5.80 2.37
C GLY A 691 -24.35 6.85 2.87
N SER A 692 -23.99 7.51 3.96
CA SER A 692 -24.68 8.67 4.48
C SER A 692 -23.67 9.67 5.03
N THR A 693 -23.97 10.94 4.82
CA THR A 693 -23.31 12.07 5.47
C THR A 693 -24.38 12.77 6.27
N ASN A 694 -24.11 13.10 7.53
CA ASN A 694 -25.01 13.85 8.39
C ASN A 694 -24.22 14.91 9.15
N THR A 695 -24.66 16.15 9.05
CA THR A 695 -24.06 17.29 9.75
C THR A 695 -25.05 17.79 10.79
N ARG A 696 -24.61 17.94 12.04
CA ARG A 696 -25.47 18.40 13.14
C ARG A 696 -24.75 19.41 14.03
N TYR A 697 -25.37 20.57 14.20
CA TYR A 697 -24.95 21.60 15.14
C TYR A 697 -25.56 21.37 16.53
N GLY A 698 -25.01 22.05 17.54
CA GLY A 698 -25.34 21.89 18.95
C GLY A 698 -24.54 20.80 19.65
N TYR A 699 -23.46 20.29 19.06
CA TYR A 699 -22.73 19.12 19.57
C TYR A 699 -22.06 19.38 20.94
N LEU A 700 -22.38 18.56 21.95
CA LEU A 700 -21.89 18.65 23.32
C LEU A 700 -20.96 17.46 23.64
N ARG A 701 -19.70 17.53 23.18
CA ARG A 701 -18.69 16.46 23.34
C ARG A 701 -18.54 16.01 24.80
N TYR A 702 -18.43 16.95 25.73
CA TYR A 702 -18.20 16.66 27.16
C TYR A 702 -19.48 16.35 27.95
N ARG A 703 -20.66 16.35 27.31
CA ARG A 703 -21.96 16.04 27.94
C ARG A 703 -22.62 14.83 27.27
N GLY A 704 -21.88 13.72 27.25
CA GLY A 704 -22.37 12.45 26.69
C GLY A 704 -22.54 12.46 25.17
N GLU A 705 -21.80 13.33 24.46
CA GLU A 705 -21.93 13.50 23.00
C GLU A 705 -23.36 13.82 22.53
N SER A 706 -24.11 14.54 23.36
CA SER A 706 -25.48 14.97 23.08
C SER A 706 -25.55 16.23 22.19
N PHE A 707 -26.75 16.73 21.91
CA PHE A 707 -26.96 17.93 21.11
C PHE A 707 -27.85 18.94 21.81
N ALA A 708 -27.38 20.17 21.94
CA ALA A 708 -28.16 21.33 22.32
C ALA A 708 -29.17 21.71 21.20
N PRO A 709 -30.30 22.32 21.55
CA PRO A 709 -31.24 22.84 20.56
C PRO A 709 -30.62 23.98 19.76
N VAL A 710 -30.86 23.98 18.45
CA VAL A 710 -30.40 25.03 17.53
C VAL A 710 -31.57 25.98 17.26
N PRO A 711 -31.42 27.30 17.45
CA PRO A 711 -32.48 28.27 17.18
C PRO A 711 -33.03 28.17 15.74
N LEU A 712 -34.34 28.26 15.56
CA LEU A 712 -35.00 28.20 14.23
C LEU A 712 -34.79 29.49 13.42
N LYS A 713 -34.69 30.63 14.09
CA LYS A 713 -34.29 31.93 13.55
C LYS A 713 -33.64 32.74 14.67
N PRO A 714 -32.49 33.40 14.46
CA PRO A 714 -31.94 34.33 15.44
C PRO A 714 -32.92 35.50 15.63
N LEU A 715 -33.23 35.88 16.87
CA LEU A 715 -34.33 36.82 17.17
C LEU A 715 -34.04 38.28 16.73
N LEU A 716 -32.76 38.66 16.62
CA LEU A 716 -32.30 40.02 16.29
C LEU A 716 -31.02 39.95 15.42
N THR A 717 -31.11 39.59 14.14
CA THR A 717 -29.91 39.47 13.28
C THR A 717 -29.49 40.81 12.71
N VAL A 718 -28.20 41.18 12.83
CA VAL A 718 -27.65 42.44 12.28
C VAL A 718 -27.21 42.29 10.81
N ARG A 719 -27.00 41.06 10.32
CA ARG A 719 -26.74 40.73 8.91
C ARG A 719 -27.73 39.68 8.40
N GLY A 720 -28.54 40.04 7.39
CA GLY A 720 -29.63 39.20 6.86
C GLY A 720 -29.23 38.04 5.95
N ASP A 721 -27.95 37.90 5.60
CA ASP A 721 -27.49 36.99 4.54
C ASP A 721 -26.93 35.64 5.03
N ALA A 722 -26.81 35.42 6.34
CA ALA A 722 -26.27 34.18 6.87
C ALA A 722 -27.28 33.03 6.76
N PRO A 723 -26.94 31.89 6.12
CA PRO A 723 -27.88 30.79 5.91
C PRO A 723 -28.33 30.18 7.24
N ASP A 724 -29.60 29.81 7.32
CA ASP A 724 -30.18 29.12 8.47
C ASP A 724 -29.43 27.80 8.76
N LEU A 725 -29.19 27.49 10.03
CA LEU A 725 -28.42 26.29 10.39
C LEU A 725 -29.19 24.99 10.15
N HIS A 726 -30.53 24.98 10.19
CA HIS A 726 -31.32 23.79 9.83
C HIS A 726 -31.23 23.54 8.32
N GLU A 727 -31.26 24.61 7.52
CA GLU A 727 -31.00 24.52 6.08
C GLU A 727 -29.57 24.06 5.78
N ALA A 728 -28.57 24.53 6.54
CA ALA A 728 -27.20 24.05 6.43
C ALA A 728 -27.06 22.56 6.80
N MET A 729 -27.77 22.08 7.83
CA MET A 729 -27.83 20.65 8.16
C MET A 729 -28.48 19.85 7.03
N ARG A 730 -29.56 20.35 6.43
CA ARG A 730 -30.25 19.71 5.30
C ARG A 730 -29.34 19.57 4.08
N ILE A 731 -28.67 20.66 3.68
CA ILE A 731 -27.75 20.68 2.52
C ILE A 731 -26.54 19.76 2.75
N ASN A 732 -26.05 19.69 3.99
CA ASN A 732 -24.91 18.86 4.36
C ASN A 732 -25.30 17.47 4.90
N SER A 733 -26.53 17.02 4.61
CA SER A 733 -26.99 15.66 4.89
C SER A 733 -27.43 14.98 3.60
N ARG A 734 -26.88 13.80 3.32
CA ARG A 734 -27.19 13.04 2.10
C ARG A 734 -27.11 11.54 2.34
N ILE A 735 -27.89 10.80 1.58
CA ILE A 735 -27.79 9.35 1.46
C ILE A 735 -27.35 9.03 0.03
N VAL A 736 -26.41 8.11 -0.12
CA VAL A 736 -25.88 7.66 -1.40
C VAL A 736 -26.10 6.16 -1.49
N ASN A 737 -26.80 5.72 -2.53
CA ASN A 737 -26.95 4.31 -2.88
C ASN A 737 -26.54 4.14 -4.34
N GLN A 738 -25.43 3.45 -4.58
CA GLN A 738 -24.89 3.25 -5.92
C GLN A 738 -24.60 1.76 -6.14
N GLN A 739 -25.29 1.18 -7.13
CA GLN A 739 -25.08 -0.20 -7.55
C GLN A 739 -24.47 -0.28 -8.94
N SER A 740 -23.34 -0.98 -9.05
CA SER A 740 -22.64 -1.22 -10.31
C SER A 740 -22.57 -2.72 -10.58
N ASN A 741 -23.14 -3.15 -11.71
CA ASN A 741 -23.19 -4.54 -12.12
C ASN A 741 -22.43 -4.72 -13.42
N TYR A 742 -21.62 -5.78 -13.48
CA TYR A 742 -20.84 -6.15 -14.64
C TYR A 742 -21.04 -7.63 -14.96
N LEU A 743 -21.15 -7.92 -16.25
CA LEU A 743 -21.14 -9.27 -16.79
C LEU A 743 -20.12 -9.31 -17.91
N SER A 744 -19.25 -10.30 -17.89
CA SER A 744 -18.18 -10.40 -18.86
C SER A 744 -17.91 -11.83 -19.31
N GLU A 745 -17.54 -11.96 -20.57
CA GLU A 745 -17.07 -13.20 -21.17
C GLU A 745 -15.64 -12.97 -21.67
N TYR A 746 -14.72 -13.88 -21.36
CA TYR A 746 -13.32 -13.73 -21.77
C TYR A 746 -12.74 -15.03 -22.32
N PHE A 747 -11.79 -14.86 -23.22
CA PHE A 747 -11.05 -15.92 -23.88
C PHE A 747 -9.57 -15.55 -24.02
N THR A 748 -8.69 -16.48 -23.68
CA THR A 748 -7.24 -16.36 -23.81
C THR A 748 -6.70 -17.57 -24.54
N ALA A 749 -5.82 -17.35 -25.52
CA ALA A 749 -5.10 -18.38 -26.24
C ALA A 749 -3.60 -18.06 -26.24
N VAL A 750 -2.79 -18.96 -25.69
CA VAL A 750 -1.33 -18.90 -25.70
C VAL A 750 -0.80 -20.11 -26.44
N TYR A 751 0.01 -19.85 -27.47
CA TYR A 751 0.68 -20.87 -28.25
C TYR A 751 2.19 -20.68 -28.16
N SER A 752 2.92 -21.75 -27.88
CA SER A 752 4.39 -21.75 -27.91
C SER A 752 4.90 -22.87 -28.80
N TYR A 753 5.78 -22.50 -29.74
CA TYR A 753 6.49 -23.42 -30.60
C TYR A 753 7.97 -23.51 -30.20
N ASP A 754 8.39 -24.72 -29.83
CA ASP A 754 9.76 -25.13 -29.49
C ASP A 754 10.43 -24.21 -28.45
N SER A 755 9.61 -23.58 -27.59
CA SER A 755 10.03 -22.55 -26.64
C SER A 755 10.84 -21.39 -27.27
N ARG A 756 10.58 -21.09 -28.56
CA ARG A 756 11.23 -20.03 -29.34
C ARG A 756 10.27 -18.95 -29.78
N TYR A 757 9.11 -19.34 -30.31
CA TYR A 757 8.07 -18.42 -30.74
C TYR A 757 6.87 -18.58 -29.81
N ILE A 758 6.44 -17.49 -29.22
CA ILE A 758 5.28 -17.45 -28.33
C ILE A 758 4.29 -16.45 -28.90
N PHE A 759 3.06 -16.89 -29.07
CA PHE A 759 1.94 -16.07 -29.51
C PHE A 759 0.88 -16.03 -28.41
N ASN A 760 0.30 -14.86 -28.18
CA ASN A 760 -0.75 -14.63 -27.20
C ASN A 760 -1.89 -13.86 -27.87
N PHE A 761 -3.11 -14.33 -27.68
CA PHE A 761 -4.34 -13.63 -28.05
C PHE A 761 -5.29 -13.61 -26.86
N ASN A 762 -5.86 -12.44 -26.55
CA ASN A 762 -6.93 -12.30 -25.57
C ASN A 762 -8.11 -11.56 -26.20
N ALA A 763 -9.31 -12.00 -25.90
CA ALA A 763 -10.56 -11.34 -26.27
C ALA A 763 -11.50 -11.31 -25.07
N ARG A 764 -12.27 -10.23 -24.94
CA ARG A 764 -13.25 -10.06 -23.87
C ARG A 764 -14.45 -9.24 -24.34
N LEU A 765 -15.63 -9.62 -23.88
CA LEU A 765 -16.88 -8.91 -24.08
C LEU A 765 -17.39 -8.44 -22.72
N ASP A 766 -17.40 -7.12 -22.49
CA ASP A 766 -17.85 -6.53 -21.23
C ASP A 766 -19.22 -5.88 -21.35
N ALA A 767 -20.09 -6.11 -20.37
CA ALA A 767 -21.36 -5.43 -20.20
C ALA A 767 -21.45 -4.71 -18.85
N SER A 768 -22.11 -3.55 -18.84
CA SER A 768 -22.36 -2.75 -17.63
C SER A 768 -23.80 -2.26 -17.59
N ASN A 769 -24.39 -2.24 -16.38
CA ASN A 769 -25.72 -1.64 -16.16
C ASN A 769 -25.77 -0.13 -16.45
N ARG A 770 -24.63 0.54 -16.64
CA ARG A 770 -24.57 1.98 -16.96
C ARG A 770 -25.16 2.33 -18.32
N PHE A 771 -24.99 1.47 -19.32
CA PHE A 771 -25.45 1.68 -20.70
C PHE A 771 -26.81 1.03 -20.98
N GLY A 772 -27.59 0.76 -19.93
CA GLY A 772 -28.75 -0.12 -19.94
C GLY A 772 -29.92 0.24 -20.87
N GLN A 773 -29.97 1.38 -21.58
CA GLN A 773 -31.03 1.68 -22.56
C GLN A 773 -30.55 1.62 -24.02
N ASP A 774 -29.29 1.94 -24.30
CA ASP A 774 -28.74 1.89 -25.67
C ASP A 774 -28.19 0.48 -25.96
N LYS A 775 -29.00 -0.33 -26.66
CA LYS A 775 -28.65 -1.71 -27.04
C LYS A 775 -27.29 -1.80 -27.73
N ASN A 776 -26.86 -0.78 -28.47
CA ASN A 776 -25.61 -0.79 -29.23
C ASN A 776 -24.37 -0.51 -28.38
N LYS A 777 -24.52 0.02 -27.16
CA LYS A 777 -23.40 0.42 -26.29
C LYS A 777 -23.28 -0.38 -25.00
N ARG A 778 -24.26 -1.26 -24.75
CA ARG A 778 -24.25 -2.20 -23.61
C ARG A 778 -23.04 -3.10 -23.59
N PHE A 779 -22.61 -3.60 -24.74
CA PHE A 779 -21.50 -4.54 -24.87
C PHE A 779 -20.31 -3.88 -25.55
N GLN A 780 -19.12 -4.02 -24.94
CA GLN A 780 -17.87 -3.55 -25.52
C GLN A 780 -16.93 -4.72 -25.77
N PRO A 781 -16.69 -5.10 -27.04
CA PRO A 781 -15.63 -6.04 -27.37
C PRO A 781 -14.28 -5.35 -27.19
N THR A 782 -13.36 -6.07 -26.55
CA THR A 782 -11.95 -5.70 -26.35
C THR A 782 -11.08 -6.89 -26.72
N TRP A 783 -9.87 -6.62 -27.21
CA TRP A 783 -8.96 -7.69 -27.62
C TRP A 783 -7.52 -7.22 -27.61
N SER A 784 -6.59 -8.17 -27.56
CA SER A 784 -5.17 -7.94 -27.65
C SER A 784 -4.47 -9.11 -28.32
N VAL A 785 -3.35 -8.83 -28.96
CA VAL A 785 -2.49 -9.81 -29.60
C VAL A 785 -1.04 -9.47 -29.29
N GLY A 786 -0.21 -10.50 -29.16
CA GLY A 786 1.22 -10.34 -28.95
C GLY A 786 2.04 -11.51 -29.48
N GLY A 787 3.25 -11.21 -29.91
CA GLY A 787 4.29 -12.18 -30.23
C GLY A 787 5.56 -11.95 -29.41
N ARG A 788 6.23 -13.03 -29.00
CA ARG A 788 7.58 -13.03 -28.43
C ARG A 788 8.46 -14.04 -29.17
N TRP A 789 9.66 -13.59 -29.52
CA TRP A 789 10.71 -14.40 -30.12
C TRP A 789 11.92 -14.47 -29.18
N ARG A 790 12.25 -15.68 -28.76
CA ARG A 790 13.42 -15.98 -27.91
C ARG A 790 14.63 -16.29 -28.80
N VAL A 791 15.31 -15.24 -29.24
CA VAL A 791 16.41 -15.30 -30.21
C VAL A 791 17.59 -16.12 -29.66
N ALA A 792 17.90 -16.00 -28.36
CA ALA A 792 18.96 -16.80 -27.73
C ALA A 792 18.68 -18.31 -27.74
N ASN A 793 17.41 -18.71 -27.88
CA ASN A 793 17.01 -20.11 -27.99
C ASN A 793 17.15 -20.66 -29.41
N GLU A 794 17.58 -19.87 -30.39
CA GLU A 794 17.83 -20.36 -31.75
C GLU A 794 19.07 -21.25 -31.83
N LYS A 795 19.05 -22.24 -32.72
CA LYS A 795 20.13 -23.23 -32.85
C LYS A 795 21.51 -22.59 -33.09
N PHE A 796 21.54 -21.47 -33.81
CA PHE A 796 22.78 -20.75 -34.14
C PHE A 796 23.32 -19.87 -33.00
N LEU A 797 22.55 -19.63 -31.93
CA LEU A 797 22.98 -18.83 -30.77
C LEU A 797 23.02 -19.61 -29.46
N ARG A 798 22.39 -20.78 -29.36
CA ARG A 798 22.37 -21.62 -28.14
C ARG A 798 23.74 -21.98 -27.59
N THR A 799 24.79 -22.02 -28.42
CA THR A 799 26.16 -22.36 -28.01
C THR A 799 26.93 -21.17 -27.45
N SER A 800 26.40 -19.95 -27.57
CA SER A 800 27.04 -18.74 -27.08
C SER A 800 27.12 -18.74 -25.56
N LYS A 801 28.33 -18.64 -25.00
CA LYS A 801 28.54 -18.60 -23.54
C LYS A 801 28.35 -17.20 -22.94
N TRP A 802 28.36 -16.16 -23.77
CA TRP A 802 28.26 -14.77 -23.31
C TRP A 802 26.82 -14.25 -23.30
N LEU A 803 25.93 -14.85 -24.09
CA LEU A 803 24.52 -14.49 -24.23
C LEU A 803 23.63 -15.57 -23.59
N ASN A 804 22.93 -15.24 -22.51
CA ASN A 804 22.07 -16.18 -21.78
C ASN A 804 20.59 -16.06 -22.17
N ALA A 805 20.13 -14.85 -22.46
CA ALA A 805 18.77 -14.59 -22.92
C ALA A 805 18.77 -13.38 -23.85
N PHE A 806 17.99 -13.45 -24.93
CA PHE A 806 17.71 -12.33 -25.81
C PHE A 806 16.32 -12.56 -26.41
N ASP A 807 15.33 -11.88 -25.85
CA ASP A 807 13.93 -12.02 -26.24
C ASP A 807 13.42 -10.70 -26.78
N LEU A 808 12.74 -10.73 -27.92
CA LEU A 808 12.03 -9.61 -28.51
C LEU A 808 10.53 -9.86 -28.39
N SER A 809 9.76 -8.84 -28.04
CA SER A 809 8.30 -8.93 -27.98
C SER A 809 7.61 -7.72 -28.59
N ALA A 810 6.41 -7.94 -29.14
CA ALA A 810 5.54 -6.90 -29.63
C ALA A 810 4.10 -7.21 -29.22
N THR A 811 3.38 -6.22 -28.71
CA THR A 811 1.96 -6.34 -28.38
C THR A 811 1.15 -5.17 -28.92
N TYR A 812 -0.09 -5.47 -29.30
CA TYR A 812 -1.10 -4.50 -29.69
C TYR A 812 -2.41 -4.86 -28.99
N GLY A 813 -3.12 -3.86 -28.47
CA GLY A 813 -4.41 -4.12 -27.85
C GLY A 813 -5.33 -2.92 -27.82
N TYR A 814 -6.61 -3.24 -27.68
CA TYR A 814 -7.72 -2.30 -27.67
C TYR A 814 -8.55 -2.50 -26.40
N GLN A 815 -8.71 -1.43 -25.63
CA GLN A 815 -9.36 -1.43 -24.31
C GLN A 815 -10.50 -0.40 -24.30
N GLY A 816 -11.55 -0.67 -23.53
CA GLY A 816 -12.61 0.30 -23.21
C GLY A 816 -12.48 0.77 -21.76
N ASN A 817 -13.04 1.90 -21.34
CA ASN A 817 -13.20 2.29 -19.94
C ASN A 817 -14.59 2.93 -19.74
N ALA A 818 -15.31 2.55 -18.68
CA ALA A 818 -16.62 3.12 -18.35
C ALA A 818 -16.46 4.22 -17.30
N VAL A 819 -16.72 5.47 -17.71
CA VAL A 819 -16.63 6.62 -16.81
C VAL A 819 -17.88 6.71 -15.93
N GLU A 820 -17.75 6.33 -14.65
CA GLU A 820 -18.86 6.33 -13.69
C GLU A 820 -19.38 7.75 -13.36
N ALA A 821 -18.57 8.79 -13.58
CA ALA A 821 -18.91 10.19 -13.29
C ALA A 821 -19.97 10.80 -14.23
N VAL A 822 -20.21 10.20 -15.40
CA VAL A 822 -21.12 10.73 -16.43
C VAL A 822 -22.29 9.77 -16.64
N SER A 823 -23.48 10.30 -16.83
CA SER A 823 -24.73 9.53 -16.97
C SER A 823 -25.36 9.75 -18.34
N PRO A 824 -25.95 8.72 -18.97
CA PRO A 824 -26.77 8.92 -20.15
C PRO A 824 -28.12 9.59 -19.82
N TYR A 825 -28.53 9.57 -18.55
CA TYR A 825 -29.75 10.20 -18.04
C TYR A 825 -29.47 11.58 -17.46
N LEU A 826 -30.50 12.44 -17.48
CA LEU A 826 -30.50 13.69 -16.73
C LEU A 826 -30.29 13.38 -15.25
N ILE A 827 -29.34 14.08 -14.64
CA ILE A 827 -29.13 14.03 -13.19
C ILE A 827 -29.64 15.35 -12.63
N ALA A 828 -30.60 15.26 -11.71
CA ALA A 828 -31.02 16.37 -10.89
C ALA A 828 -30.56 16.17 -9.44
N THR A 829 -30.36 17.26 -8.73
CA THR A 829 -30.16 17.29 -7.28
C THR A 829 -31.31 18.07 -6.65
N ASP A 830 -31.60 17.77 -5.39
CA ASP A 830 -32.54 18.56 -4.62
C ASP A 830 -32.07 20.03 -4.57
N GLY A 831 -32.95 20.94 -5.02
CA GLY A 831 -32.75 22.38 -4.98
C GLY A 831 -33.25 23.02 -3.69
N GLY A 832 -33.86 22.23 -2.80
CA GLY A 832 -34.45 22.71 -1.56
C GLY A 832 -35.79 23.39 -1.75
N LEU A 833 -36.31 23.92 -0.65
CA LEU A 833 -37.58 24.62 -0.63
C LEU A 833 -37.41 26.03 -1.22
N SER A 834 -38.08 26.32 -2.32
CA SER A 834 -38.09 27.67 -2.89
C SER A 834 -38.69 28.66 -1.89
N ASN A 835 -37.93 29.73 -1.59
CA ASN A 835 -38.42 30.80 -0.73
C ASN A 835 -39.63 31.54 -1.32
N ILE A 836 -39.76 31.56 -2.65
CA ILE A 836 -40.83 32.24 -3.38
C ILE A 836 -42.05 31.33 -3.49
N PHE A 837 -41.88 30.13 -4.04
CA PHE A 837 -43.01 29.24 -4.35
C PHE A 837 -43.44 28.35 -3.19
N LYS A 838 -42.65 28.28 -2.11
CA LYS A 838 -42.86 27.36 -0.98
C LYS A 838 -43.03 25.90 -1.42
N GLN A 839 -42.37 25.52 -2.50
CA GLN A 839 -42.34 24.17 -3.07
C GLN A 839 -40.90 23.70 -3.22
N TYR A 840 -40.69 22.39 -3.12
CA TYR A 840 -39.39 21.80 -3.39
C TYR A 840 -39.02 21.97 -4.86
N THR A 841 -37.77 22.32 -5.09
CA THR A 841 -37.21 22.52 -6.44
C THR A 841 -36.16 21.47 -6.74
N LEU A 842 -35.87 21.27 -8.02
CA LEU A 842 -34.79 20.43 -8.49
C LEU A 842 -33.82 21.28 -9.30
N ASN A 843 -32.53 21.13 -9.02
CA ASN A 843 -31.46 21.70 -9.80
C ASN A 843 -30.94 20.66 -10.78
N ILE A 844 -30.84 21.01 -12.06
CA ILE A 844 -30.22 20.14 -13.06
C ILE A 844 -28.70 20.13 -12.80
N LYS A 845 -28.17 18.97 -12.41
CA LYS A 845 -26.75 18.76 -12.18
C LYS A 845 -26.01 18.40 -13.46
N SER A 846 -26.63 17.62 -14.34
CA SER A 846 -26.06 17.22 -15.63
C SER A 846 -27.17 16.98 -16.63
N LEU A 847 -26.99 17.49 -17.85
CA LEU A 847 -27.80 17.12 -19.01
C LEU A 847 -27.62 15.63 -19.36
N PRO A 848 -28.64 14.99 -19.94
CA PRO A 848 -28.51 13.64 -20.47
C PRO A 848 -27.52 13.63 -21.64
N TYR A 849 -26.68 12.60 -21.73
CA TYR A 849 -25.83 12.36 -22.90
C TYR A 849 -26.17 10.99 -23.52
N PRO A 850 -27.18 10.91 -24.41
CA PRO A 850 -27.60 9.65 -25.02
C PRO A 850 -26.49 8.97 -25.82
N GLU A 851 -25.54 9.76 -26.33
CA GLU A 851 -24.41 9.22 -27.09
C GLU A 851 -23.30 8.60 -26.22
N LEU A 852 -23.40 8.70 -24.88
CA LEU A 852 -22.41 8.17 -23.95
C LEU A 852 -22.09 6.69 -24.22
N GLY A 853 -20.79 6.38 -24.23
CA GLY A 853 -20.24 5.05 -24.46
C GLY A 853 -18.93 4.88 -23.70
N TRP A 854 -18.17 3.86 -24.07
CA TRP A 854 -16.87 3.56 -23.47
C TRP A 854 -15.79 4.52 -23.99
N GLU A 855 -14.91 5.00 -23.11
CA GLU A 855 -13.63 5.61 -23.52
C GLU A 855 -12.75 4.53 -24.14
N LYS A 856 -12.09 4.82 -25.26
CA LYS A 856 -11.41 3.80 -26.07
C LYS A 856 -9.91 4.05 -26.08
N THR A 857 -9.12 3.04 -25.71
CA THR A 857 -7.66 3.15 -25.67
C THR A 857 -7.02 2.10 -26.56
N LYS A 858 -6.17 2.54 -27.50
CA LYS A 858 -5.28 1.71 -28.32
C LYS A 858 -3.89 1.74 -27.73
N SER A 859 -3.28 0.58 -27.53
CA SER A 859 -1.94 0.45 -26.96
C SER A 859 -1.03 -0.38 -27.84
N TRP A 860 0.21 0.08 -28.00
CA TRP A 860 1.31 -0.63 -28.64
C TRP A 860 2.46 -0.77 -27.64
N ASN A 861 3.14 -1.92 -27.65
CA ASN A 861 4.36 -2.14 -26.87
C ASN A 861 5.38 -2.92 -27.69
N LEU A 862 6.64 -2.49 -27.67
CA LEU A 862 7.79 -3.21 -28.18
C LEU A 862 8.74 -3.47 -27.02
N GLY A 863 9.09 -4.72 -26.76
CA GLY A 863 9.90 -5.15 -25.64
C GLY A 863 11.17 -5.87 -26.07
N MET A 864 12.22 -5.70 -25.27
CA MET A 864 13.50 -6.41 -25.39
C MET A 864 13.97 -6.84 -24.00
N ASP A 865 14.27 -8.12 -23.83
CA ASP A 865 14.92 -8.67 -22.63
C ASP A 865 16.29 -9.24 -23.01
N LEU A 866 17.33 -8.88 -22.26
CA LEU A 866 18.72 -9.28 -22.50
C LEU A 866 19.36 -9.76 -21.19
N SER A 867 20.07 -10.89 -21.25
CA SER A 867 20.88 -11.41 -20.14
C SER A 867 22.25 -11.87 -20.64
N LEU A 868 23.32 -11.38 -19.99
CA LEU A 868 24.71 -11.60 -20.39
C LEU A 868 25.56 -12.19 -19.24
N TRP A 869 26.59 -12.96 -19.61
CA TRP A 869 27.63 -13.52 -18.72
C TRP A 869 27.09 -14.20 -17.45
N ASN A 870 26.19 -15.16 -17.64
CA ASN A 870 25.46 -15.90 -16.60
C ASN A 870 24.65 -14.97 -15.68
N GLY A 871 23.91 -14.04 -16.30
CA GLY A 871 23.04 -13.08 -15.62
C GLY A 871 23.82 -12.11 -14.74
N ARG A 872 25.04 -11.73 -15.13
CA ARG A 872 25.77 -10.61 -14.50
C ARG A 872 25.26 -9.27 -14.97
N ILE A 873 24.75 -9.19 -16.20
CA ILE A 873 23.98 -8.04 -16.69
C ILE A 873 22.63 -8.55 -17.16
N ASN A 874 21.56 -7.96 -16.63
CA ASN A 874 20.20 -8.15 -17.11
C ASN A 874 19.65 -6.78 -17.50
N ALA A 875 19.12 -6.66 -18.70
CA ALA A 875 18.49 -5.44 -19.18
C ALA A 875 17.12 -5.74 -19.79
N THR A 876 16.12 -4.96 -19.43
CA THR A 876 14.78 -5.00 -20.01
C THR A 876 14.44 -3.61 -20.50
N ALA A 877 14.15 -3.46 -21.79
CA ALA A 877 13.71 -2.22 -22.39
C ALA A 877 12.32 -2.41 -23.01
N ASN A 878 11.40 -1.49 -22.76
CA ASN A 878 10.10 -1.45 -23.43
C ASN A 878 9.89 -0.05 -24.01
N TYR A 879 9.36 0.02 -25.21
CA TYR A 879 8.83 1.24 -25.82
C TYR A 879 7.33 1.10 -25.96
N PHE A 880 6.57 2.14 -25.63
CA PHE A 880 5.12 2.09 -25.68
C PHE A 880 4.50 3.35 -26.28
N ARG A 881 3.30 3.16 -26.83
CA ARG A 881 2.40 4.24 -27.26
C ARG A 881 0.98 3.88 -26.80
N LYS A 882 0.26 4.83 -26.22
CA LYS A 882 -1.15 4.72 -25.86
C LYS A 882 -1.91 5.90 -26.46
N VAL A 883 -3.01 5.65 -27.13
CA VAL A 883 -3.90 6.68 -27.69
C VAL A 883 -5.31 6.42 -27.18
N SER A 884 -5.86 7.38 -26.46
CA SER A 884 -7.15 7.29 -25.77
C SER A 884 -8.10 8.37 -26.29
N ASP A 885 -9.28 7.97 -26.72
CA ASP A 885 -10.40 8.89 -26.99
C ASP A 885 -11.21 9.03 -25.69
N VAL A 886 -11.22 10.24 -25.12
CA VAL A 886 -11.67 10.52 -23.74
C VAL A 886 -12.81 11.54 -23.69
N LEU A 887 -13.59 11.48 -22.63
CA LEU A 887 -14.64 12.45 -22.34
C LEU A 887 -14.02 13.75 -21.80
N ALA A 888 -14.58 14.89 -22.20
CA ALA A 888 -14.20 16.19 -21.69
C ALA A 888 -15.42 17.11 -21.58
N SER A 889 -15.32 18.11 -20.70
CA SER A 889 -16.30 19.19 -20.62
C SER A 889 -16.16 20.11 -21.84
N ARG A 890 -17.28 20.44 -22.47
CA ARG A 890 -17.40 21.36 -23.61
C ARG A 890 -18.48 22.38 -23.32
N GLN A 891 -18.24 23.64 -23.67
CA GLN A 891 -19.29 24.66 -23.58
C GLN A 891 -20.45 24.31 -24.53
N VAL A 892 -21.67 24.44 -24.02
CA VAL A 892 -22.89 24.27 -24.79
C VAL A 892 -23.64 25.61 -24.81
N PRO A 893 -24.46 25.89 -25.84
CA PRO A 893 -25.27 27.10 -25.86
C PRO A 893 -26.16 27.20 -24.62
N VAL A 894 -26.21 28.40 -24.02
CA VAL A 894 -26.82 28.64 -22.70
C VAL A 894 -28.33 28.40 -22.71
N GLU A 895 -28.98 28.44 -23.88
CA GLU A 895 -30.38 28.05 -24.07
C GLU A 895 -30.69 26.59 -23.68
N ASN A 896 -29.67 25.73 -23.59
CA ASN A 896 -29.79 24.38 -23.04
C ASN A 896 -29.93 24.36 -21.49
N GLY A 897 -29.89 25.53 -20.84
CA GLY A 897 -30.00 25.66 -19.39
C GLY A 897 -28.70 25.37 -18.61
N MET A 898 -27.58 25.17 -19.30
CA MET A 898 -26.26 24.94 -18.69
C MET A 898 -25.15 25.59 -19.53
N ASN A 899 -24.03 25.97 -18.90
CA ASN A 899 -22.88 26.58 -19.59
C ASN A 899 -21.95 25.54 -20.24
N ALA A 900 -21.97 24.29 -19.78
CA ALA A 900 -21.13 23.22 -20.31
C ALA A 900 -21.79 21.85 -20.12
N ALA A 901 -21.46 20.92 -21.02
CA ALA A 901 -21.84 19.51 -20.95
C ALA A 901 -20.63 18.62 -21.19
N THR A 902 -20.66 17.38 -20.69
CA THR A 902 -19.60 16.40 -20.94
C THR A 902 -19.88 15.62 -22.21
N VAL A 903 -18.93 15.62 -23.15
CA VAL A 903 -19.06 14.95 -24.45
C VAL A 903 -17.77 14.25 -24.85
N PHE A 904 -17.84 13.33 -25.82
CA PHE A 904 -16.65 12.84 -26.52
C PHE A 904 -16.06 13.93 -27.40
N GLY A 905 -14.74 13.94 -27.54
CA GLY A 905 -14.08 14.81 -28.51
C GLY A 905 -12.59 15.01 -28.25
N SER A 906 -12.09 14.68 -27.05
CA SER A 906 -10.68 14.86 -26.74
C SER A 906 -9.89 13.59 -26.99
N ARG A 907 -8.68 13.75 -27.53
CA ARG A 907 -7.73 12.65 -27.73
C ARG A 907 -6.49 12.88 -26.88
N MET A 908 -6.14 11.87 -26.09
CA MET A 908 -4.96 11.86 -25.25
C MET A 908 -3.97 10.82 -25.77
N GLU A 909 -2.70 11.21 -25.87
CA GLU A 909 -1.61 10.36 -26.31
C GLU A 909 -0.52 10.29 -25.24
N ASN A 910 -0.06 9.08 -24.92
CA ASN A 910 1.10 8.84 -24.07
C ASN A 910 2.13 8.02 -24.84
N ILE A 911 3.36 8.52 -24.92
CA ILE A 911 4.47 7.87 -25.62
C ILE A 911 5.69 7.83 -24.73
N GLY A 912 6.44 6.73 -24.74
CA GLY A 912 7.49 6.58 -23.75
C GLY A 912 8.27 5.28 -23.80
N TYR A 913 9.17 5.14 -22.83
CA TYR A 913 9.96 3.92 -22.64
C TYR A 913 10.06 3.56 -21.16
N ASP A 914 10.28 2.27 -20.89
CA ASP A 914 10.62 1.71 -19.59
C ASP A 914 11.95 0.97 -19.71
N LEU A 915 12.90 1.23 -18.83
CA LEU A 915 14.21 0.58 -18.82
C LEU A 915 14.51 0.02 -17.42
N ILE A 916 14.96 -1.22 -17.36
CA ILE A 916 15.52 -1.85 -16.17
C ILE A 916 16.90 -2.35 -16.55
N VAL A 917 17.91 -2.00 -15.76
CA VAL A 917 19.26 -2.55 -15.90
C VAL A 917 19.72 -3.01 -14.52
N SER A 918 20.05 -4.29 -14.39
CA SER A 918 20.66 -4.85 -13.20
C SER A 918 22.03 -5.42 -13.54
N VAL A 919 23.03 -5.00 -12.76
CA VAL A 919 24.42 -5.42 -12.91
C VAL A 919 24.88 -6.05 -11.59
N ILE A 920 25.61 -7.14 -11.68
CA ILE A 920 26.27 -7.79 -10.55
C ILE A 920 27.78 -7.78 -10.84
N PRO A 921 28.47 -6.66 -10.52
CA PRO A 921 29.88 -6.50 -10.87
C PRO A 921 30.76 -7.57 -10.22
N ILE A 922 30.47 -7.91 -8.96
CA ILE A 922 31.24 -8.87 -8.17
C ILE A 922 30.29 -9.94 -7.62
N ARG A 923 30.59 -11.21 -7.93
CA ARG A 923 29.88 -12.38 -7.42
C ARG A 923 30.89 -13.45 -6.99
N THR A 924 31.23 -13.48 -5.71
CA THR A 924 32.05 -14.52 -5.08
C THR A 924 31.23 -15.25 -4.00
N LYS A 925 31.81 -16.29 -3.38
CA LYS A 925 31.17 -17.04 -2.29
C LYS A 925 30.83 -16.17 -1.07
N ASN A 926 31.73 -15.23 -0.74
CA ASN A 926 31.62 -14.42 0.49
C ASN A 926 31.22 -12.98 0.22
N PHE A 927 31.32 -12.50 -1.02
CA PHE A 927 31.04 -11.11 -1.36
C PHE A 927 30.20 -11.03 -2.63
N THR A 928 29.10 -10.30 -2.57
CA THR A 928 28.25 -10.03 -3.74
C THR A 928 27.86 -8.57 -3.73
N TRP A 929 28.10 -7.89 -4.84
CA TRP A 929 27.59 -6.54 -5.07
C TRP A 929 26.62 -6.59 -6.24
N GLN A 930 25.41 -6.10 -6.00
CA GLN A 930 24.38 -5.92 -7.01
C GLN A 930 23.98 -4.45 -7.07
N PHE A 931 23.83 -3.96 -8.28
CA PHE A 931 23.31 -2.64 -8.59
C PHE A 931 22.15 -2.79 -9.56
N SER A 932 21.09 -2.02 -9.36
CA SER A 932 19.95 -2.02 -10.28
C SER A 932 19.43 -0.60 -10.46
N VAL A 933 19.08 -0.27 -11.70
CA VAL A 933 18.40 0.97 -12.07
C VAL A 933 17.11 0.57 -12.77
N ASN A 934 16.01 1.19 -12.37
CA ASN A 934 14.73 1.09 -13.05
C ASN A 934 14.22 2.50 -13.32
N THR A 935 13.83 2.78 -14.55
CA THR A 935 13.36 4.09 -14.97
C THR A 935 12.28 3.94 -16.03
N GLY A 936 11.40 4.93 -16.14
CA GLY A 936 10.57 5.11 -17.31
C GLY A 936 10.34 6.58 -17.60
N ARG A 937 10.12 6.88 -18.87
CA ARG A 937 9.70 8.19 -19.35
C ARG A 937 8.35 8.05 -20.04
N ALA A 938 7.38 8.86 -19.66
CA ALA A 938 6.06 8.92 -20.28
C ALA A 938 5.70 10.37 -20.60
N VAL A 939 5.68 10.72 -21.89
CA VAL A 939 5.29 12.05 -22.35
C VAL A 939 3.83 12.02 -22.76
N ASN A 940 3.04 12.91 -22.16
CA ASN A 940 1.63 13.08 -22.45
C ASN A 940 1.40 14.21 -23.47
N ARG A 941 0.41 14.06 -24.34
CA ARG A 941 -0.06 15.11 -25.25
C ARG A 941 -1.57 15.04 -25.42
N LEU A 942 -2.24 16.19 -25.39
CA LEU A 942 -3.67 16.34 -25.63
C LEU A 942 -3.95 16.98 -26.99
N THR A 943 -4.96 16.50 -27.70
CA THR A 943 -5.38 17.03 -29.00
C THR A 943 -6.91 16.96 -29.13
N GLN A 944 -7.46 17.70 -30.10
CA GLN A 944 -8.90 17.70 -30.44
C GLN A 944 -9.83 18.15 -29.30
N ASN A 945 -9.30 18.76 -28.23
CA ASN A 945 -10.11 19.27 -27.13
C ASN A 945 -10.74 20.63 -27.48
N GLN A 946 -11.98 20.83 -27.03
CA GLN A 946 -12.77 22.05 -27.21
C GLN A 946 -13.24 22.64 -25.86
N ARG A 947 -12.57 22.29 -24.76
CA ARG A 947 -12.81 22.89 -23.45
C ARG A 947 -12.37 24.34 -23.53
N VAL A 948 -13.23 25.24 -23.07
CA VAL A 948 -12.84 26.62 -22.81
C VAL A 948 -12.21 26.67 -21.43
N ASN A 949 -10.93 27.03 -21.38
CA ASN A 949 -10.17 27.16 -20.14
C ASN A 949 -10.37 28.56 -19.58
N THR A 950 -10.49 28.65 -18.27
CA THR A 950 -10.41 29.93 -17.53
C THR A 950 -8.94 30.28 -17.27
N ARG A 951 -8.67 31.54 -16.94
CA ARG A 951 -7.34 31.95 -16.48
C ARG A 951 -6.83 31.12 -15.31
N GLU A 952 -7.68 30.85 -14.33
CA GLU A 952 -7.33 30.02 -13.17
C GLU A 952 -6.99 28.59 -13.59
N ASP A 953 -7.64 28.03 -14.61
CA ASP A 953 -7.25 26.73 -15.16
C ASP A 953 -5.80 26.76 -15.67
N PHE A 954 -5.39 27.83 -16.37
CA PHE A 954 -4.01 27.97 -16.86
C PHE A 954 -3.00 28.12 -15.73
N LEU A 955 -3.31 28.95 -14.73
CA LEU A 955 -2.43 29.17 -13.58
C LEU A 955 -2.32 27.92 -12.72
N SER A 956 -3.42 27.21 -12.44
CA SER A 956 -3.43 26.03 -11.56
C SER A 956 -2.95 24.73 -12.23
N GLY A 957 -2.73 24.74 -13.56
CA GLY A 957 -2.37 23.53 -14.33
C GLY A 957 -3.55 22.61 -14.64
N ASN A 958 -4.79 23.10 -14.49
CA ASN A 958 -6.01 22.38 -14.84
C ASN A 958 -6.44 22.62 -16.31
N ALA A 959 -5.79 23.56 -17.00
CA ALA A 959 -6.09 23.87 -18.39
C ALA A 959 -5.79 22.68 -19.31
N ILE A 960 -6.68 22.45 -20.27
CA ILE A 960 -6.51 21.46 -21.32
C ILE A 960 -6.16 22.21 -22.60
N VAL A 961 -4.87 22.22 -22.96
CA VAL A 961 -4.35 22.94 -24.12
C VAL A 961 -3.93 21.94 -25.20
N ASN A 962 -4.45 22.12 -26.41
CA ASN A 962 -4.10 21.25 -27.54
C ASN A 962 -2.60 21.38 -27.88
N GLY A 963 -1.94 20.24 -28.09
CA GLY A 963 -0.50 20.13 -28.35
C GLY A 963 0.35 19.94 -27.09
N GLU A 964 -0.22 20.22 -25.92
CA GLU A 964 0.49 20.23 -24.63
C GLU A 964 0.18 19.02 -23.76
N ALA A 965 1.04 18.79 -22.76
CA ALA A 965 0.86 17.73 -21.78
C ALA A 965 -0.25 18.09 -20.78
N TYR A 966 -0.97 17.09 -20.27
CA TYR A 966 -1.82 17.25 -19.11
C TYR A 966 -1.01 17.80 -17.91
N SER A 967 -1.64 18.63 -17.08
CA SER A 967 -1.00 19.36 -15.97
C SER A 967 -0.02 20.47 -16.34
N THR A 968 0.05 20.86 -17.62
CA THR A 968 0.82 22.03 -18.06
C THR A 968 0.19 23.29 -17.47
N PHE A 969 1.01 24.11 -16.82
CA PHE A 969 0.57 25.38 -16.26
C PHE A 969 1.37 26.54 -16.83
N TYR A 970 0.73 27.69 -16.79
CA TYR A 970 1.24 28.94 -17.31
C TYR A 970 1.33 29.94 -16.18
N SER A 971 2.15 30.97 -16.38
CA SER A 971 2.38 32.03 -15.41
C SER A 971 2.44 33.37 -16.12
N TYR A 972 2.31 34.43 -15.35
CA TYR A 972 2.63 35.77 -15.84
C TYR A 972 4.14 35.89 -16.07
N SER A 973 4.54 36.53 -17.17
CA SER A 973 5.95 36.72 -17.50
C SER A 973 6.50 37.89 -16.69
N TYR A 974 7.38 37.59 -15.74
CA TYR A 974 8.00 38.59 -14.89
C TYR A 974 9.05 39.41 -15.66
N ALA A 975 8.99 40.74 -15.53
CA ALA A 975 9.85 41.69 -16.25
C ALA A 975 10.91 42.37 -15.36
N GLY A 976 11.00 41.99 -14.09
CA GLY A 976 11.86 42.64 -13.10
C GLY A 976 11.08 43.61 -12.20
N LEU A 977 11.82 44.47 -11.51
CA LEU A 977 11.27 45.45 -10.57
C LEU A 977 11.32 46.85 -11.16
N ASN A 978 10.32 47.67 -10.83
CA ASN A 978 10.36 49.09 -11.14
C ASN A 978 11.50 49.78 -10.36
N HIS A 979 12.38 50.50 -11.05
CA HIS A 979 13.55 51.16 -10.45
C HIS A 979 13.19 52.13 -9.31
N ASN A 980 12.05 52.83 -9.39
CA ASN A 980 11.69 53.86 -8.41
C ASN A 980 10.88 53.33 -7.24
N THR A 981 10.12 52.24 -7.44
CA THR A 981 9.13 51.77 -6.46
C THR A 981 9.35 50.33 -5.98
N GLY A 982 10.20 49.55 -6.66
CA GLY A 982 10.40 48.12 -6.36
C GLY A 982 9.16 47.24 -6.59
N ILE A 983 8.13 47.76 -7.27
CA ILE A 983 6.91 47.02 -7.62
C ILE A 983 7.24 46.05 -8.76
N PRO A 984 6.76 44.78 -8.71
CA PRO A 984 7.04 43.82 -9.77
C PRO A 984 6.31 44.20 -11.07
N MET A 985 7.05 44.15 -12.18
CA MET A 985 6.56 44.45 -13.52
C MET A 985 6.40 43.15 -14.32
N PHE A 986 5.54 43.19 -15.34
CA PHE A 986 5.23 42.03 -16.17
C PHE A 986 5.23 42.37 -17.66
N ASN A 987 5.74 41.45 -18.47
CA ASN A 987 5.68 41.59 -19.92
C ASN A 987 4.24 41.41 -20.42
N TYR A 988 3.98 41.91 -21.63
CA TYR A 988 2.72 41.73 -22.36
C TYR A 988 1.46 42.34 -21.71
N MET A 989 1.59 43.22 -20.72
CA MET A 989 0.44 43.93 -20.13
C MET A 989 -0.13 45.03 -21.04
N ASN A 990 0.67 45.55 -21.99
CA ASN A 990 0.27 46.64 -22.90
C ASN A 990 -0.14 46.15 -24.31
N ILE A 991 -0.51 44.88 -24.46
CA ILE A 991 -1.02 44.35 -25.74
C ILE A 991 -2.46 44.80 -25.99
N LYS A 992 -2.94 44.67 -27.23
CA LYS A 992 -4.37 44.93 -27.53
C LYS A 992 -5.25 43.95 -26.72
N PRO A 993 -6.38 44.41 -26.14
CA PRO A 993 -7.28 43.55 -25.38
C PRO A 993 -7.65 42.27 -26.15
N THR A 994 -7.50 41.13 -25.51
CA THR A 994 -7.70 39.80 -26.11
C THR A 994 -8.75 38.96 -25.37
N GLY A 995 -9.32 37.99 -26.08
CA GLY A 995 -10.14 36.92 -25.49
C GLY A 995 -9.32 35.67 -25.10
N ASN A 996 -8.01 35.67 -25.37
CA ASN A 996 -7.13 34.51 -25.15
C ASN A 996 -6.07 34.84 -24.09
N ASP A 997 -6.23 34.29 -22.87
CA ASP A 997 -5.27 34.53 -21.79
C ASP A 997 -3.83 34.10 -22.13
N LEU A 998 -3.62 33.19 -23.10
CA LEU A 998 -2.30 32.77 -23.54
C LEU A 998 -1.49 33.86 -24.27
N ASP A 999 -2.11 34.97 -24.70
CA ASP A 999 -1.38 36.04 -25.38
C ASP A 999 -0.50 36.85 -24.41
N PHE A 1000 -0.77 36.79 -23.10
CA PHE A 1000 0.02 37.44 -22.04
C PHE A 1000 0.55 36.49 -20.96
N LEU A 1001 0.19 35.19 -21.01
CA LEU A 1001 0.74 34.16 -20.14
C LEU A 1001 1.86 33.37 -20.84
N VAL A 1002 2.89 33.01 -20.08
CA VAL A 1002 4.00 32.17 -20.56
C VAL A 1002 3.94 30.79 -19.94
N LYS A 1003 4.32 29.77 -20.72
CA LYS A 1003 4.38 28.39 -20.27
C LYS A 1003 5.50 28.23 -19.24
N SER A 1004 5.16 27.75 -18.04
CA SER A 1004 6.15 27.57 -16.96
C SER A 1004 6.63 26.14 -16.79
N GLY A 1005 5.83 25.17 -17.21
CA GLY A 1005 6.16 23.76 -17.09
C GLY A 1005 4.91 22.93 -16.83
N LYS A 1006 5.08 21.79 -16.16
CA LYS A 1006 3.99 20.88 -15.82
C LYS A 1006 4.19 20.29 -14.43
N LEU A 1007 3.07 19.97 -13.77
CA LEU A 1007 3.09 19.50 -12.39
C LEU A 1007 3.50 18.02 -12.26
N GLU A 1008 3.22 17.19 -13.29
CA GLU A 1008 3.58 15.77 -13.30
C GLU A 1008 4.93 15.53 -13.98
N PRO A 1009 5.84 14.72 -13.38
CA PRO A 1009 7.15 14.44 -13.96
C PRO A 1009 7.02 13.52 -15.20
N ASP A 1010 7.83 13.78 -16.22
CA ASP A 1010 7.93 12.91 -17.40
C ASP A 1010 8.73 11.65 -17.12
N PHE A 1011 9.76 11.77 -16.28
CA PHE A 1011 10.71 10.72 -15.99
C PHE A 1011 10.60 10.35 -14.52
N SER A 1012 10.41 9.06 -14.24
CA SER A 1012 10.40 8.53 -12.88
C SER A 1012 11.19 7.24 -12.81
N GLY A 1013 11.70 6.92 -11.63
CA GLY A 1013 12.43 5.68 -11.43
C GLY A 1013 13.04 5.56 -10.06
N GLY A 1014 13.93 4.60 -9.94
CA GLY A 1014 14.77 4.42 -8.79
C GLY A 1014 16.02 3.65 -9.13
N PHE A 1015 16.96 3.66 -8.20
CA PHE A 1015 18.12 2.81 -8.26
C PHE A 1015 18.37 2.24 -6.88
N ASN A 1016 18.92 1.04 -6.85
CA ASN A 1016 19.25 0.35 -5.63
C ASN A 1016 20.63 -0.30 -5.74
N SER A 1017 21.27 -0.43 -4.57
CA SER A 1017 22.56 -1.08 -4.42
C SER A 1017 22.49 -2.02 -3.23
N SER A 1018 22.91 -3.26 -3.43
CA SER A 1018 22.99 -4.28 -2.38
C SER A 1018 24.39 -4.84 -2.32
N ILE A 1019 25.03 -4.73 -1.16
CA ILE A 1019 26.35 -5.28 -0.89
C ILE A 1019 26.18 -6.33 0.21
N ARG A 1020 26.43 -7.58 -0.12
CA ARG A 1020 26.44 -8.70 0.83
C ARG A 1020 27.88 -9.14 1.09
N TYR A 1021 28.30 -9.11 2.35
CA TYR A 1021 29.55 -9.69 2.82
C TYR A 1021 29.26 -10.73 3.91
N LYS A 1022 29.45 -12.01 3.59
CA LYS A 1022 29.05 -13.17 4.41
C LYS A 1022 27.59 -13.02 4.87
N ASN A 1023 27.39 -12.79 6.17
CA ASN A 1023 26.09 -12.71 6.82
C ASN A 1023 25.56 -11.27 6.96
N ILE A 1024 26.32 -10.27 6.52
CA ILE A 1024 25.95 -8.86 6.56
C ILE A 1024 25.51 -8.43 5.17
N THR A 1025 24.37 -7.74 5.08
CA THR A 1025 23.88 -7.13 3.84
C THR A 1025 23.59 -5.66 4.07
N LEU A 1026 24.27 -4.79 3.33
CA LEU A 1026 23.94 -3.36 3.21
C LEU A 1026 23.05 -3.19 1.98
N TYR A 1027 21.91 -2.54 2.13
CA TYR A 1027 21.00 -2.21 1.06
C TYR A 1027 20.68 -0.72 1.07
N ALA A 1028 20.69 -0.09 -0.10
CA ALA A 1028 20.29 1.29 -0.29
C ALA A 1028 19.33 1.39 -1.47
N GLN A 1029 18.23 2.13 -1.29
CA GLN A 1029 17.18 2.34 -2.27
C GLN A 1029 16.92 3.84 -2.44
N PHE A 1030 16.87 4.27 -3.70
CA PHE A 1030 16.64 5.65 -4.09
C PHE A 1030 15.46 5.74 -5.05
N ALA A 1031 14.66 6.79 -4.90
CA ALA A 1031 13.63 7.18 -5.85
C ALA A 1031 14.05 8.49 -6.52
N MET A 1032 13.70 8.65 -7.80
CA MET A 1032 14.03 9.83 -8.59
C MET A 1032 12.86 10.23 -9.49
N ALA A 1033 12.69 11.53 -9.67
CA ALA A 1033 11.71 12.11 -10.58
C ALA A 1033 12.28 13.37 -11.23
N PHE A 1034 12.08 13.49 -12.54
CA PHE A 1034 12.61 14.59 -13.35
C PHE A 1034 11.58 15.08 -14.39
N GLY A 1035 11.63 16.37 -14.73
CA GLY A 1035 10.77 17.03 -15.71
C GLY A 1035 9.49 17.63 -15.15
N ALA A 1036 9.42 17.83 -13.82
CA ALA A 1036 8.31 18.52 -13.17
C ALA A 1036 8.73 19.93 -12.75
N THR A 1037 7.78 20.86 -12.78
CA THR A 1037 7.94 22.24 -12.30
C THR A 1037 6.81 22.54 -11.35
N LYS A 1038 7.10 23.26 -10.26
CA LYS A 1038 6.09 23.68 -9.30
C LYS A 1038 6.27 25.15 -8.94
N ARG A 1039 5.21 25.76 -8.42
CA ARG A 1039 5.30 27.07 -7.78
C ARG A 1039 5.85 26.93 -6.38
N LEU A 1040 6.71 27.88 -6.02
CA LEU A 1040 7.23 28.03 -4.67
C LEU A 1040 6.12 28.50 -3.72
N PRO A 1041 6.28 28.30 -2.41
CA PRO A 1041 5.41 28.95 -1.42
C PRO A 1041 5.35 30.46 -1.65
N VAL A 1042 4.15 31.01 -1.49
CA VAL A 1042 3.84 32.44 -1.68
C VAL A 1042 4.70 33.31 -0.77
N TYR A 1043 5.28 34.39 -1.30
CA TYR A 1043 6.11 35.33 -0.55
C TYR A 1043 5.30 36.48 0.06
N TYR A 1044 4.29 36.97 -0.66
CA TYR A 1044 3.49 38.13 -0.26
C TYR A 1044 2.01 37.77 -0.19
N ASN A 1045 1.31 38.29 0.81
CA ASN A 1045 -0.14 38.17 0.88
C ASN A 1045 -0.80 39.10 -0.17
N MET A 1046 -1.98 38.73 -0.66
CA MET A 1046 -2.80 39.60 -1.52
C MET A 1046 -3.30 40.85 -0.77
N SER A 1047 -3.33 40.79 0.57
CA SER A 1047 -3.77 41.86 1.47
C SER A 1047 -2.62 42.76 1.95
N GLY A 1048 -1.60 43.01 1.13
CA GLY A 1048 -0.52 43.94 1.48
C GLY A 1048 0.55 43.32 2.39
N ALA A 1049 1.18 44.15 3.24
CA ALA A 1049 2.31 43.74 4.06
C ALA A 1049 1.96 42.52 4.95
N PRO A 1050 2.92 41.59 5.19
CA PRO A 1050 2.69 40.43 6.05
C PRO A 1050 2.13 40.85 7.41
N THR A 1051 1.03 40.22 7.84
CA THR A 1051 0.37 40.59 9.09
C THR A 1051 1.22 40.18 10.31
N PRO A 1052 1.05 40.81 11.48
CA PRO A 1052 1.85 40.49 12.67
C PRO A 1052 1.78 39.02 13.15
N GLU A 1053 0.74 38.27 12.76
CA GLU A 1053 0.59 36.84 13.06
C GLU A 1053 1.39 35.95 12.10
N GLN A 1054 1.84 36.47 10.96
CA GLN A 1054 2.52 35.70 9.92
C GLN A 1054 4.04 35.67 10.15
N ASN A 1055 4.62 34.50 9.99
CA ASN A 1055 6.04 34.33 9.77
C ASN A 1055 6.33 34.38 8.26
N VAL A 1056 7.53 34.83 7.92
CA VAL A 1056 7.94 35.04 6.53
C VAL A 1056 9.30 34.40 6.26
N PRO A 1057 9.58 34.07 4.98
CA PRO A 1057 10.87 33.51 4.62
C PRO A 1057 12.01 34.52 4.77
N ARG A 1058 13.22 34.07 5.12
CA ARG A 1058 14.37 34.98 5.29
C ARG A 1058 14.77 35.69 3.99
N ILE A 1059 14.38 35.16 2.83
CA ILE A 1059 14.59 35.80 1.53
C ILE A 1059 14.05 37.24 1.46
N LEU A 1060 13.02 37.58 2.24
CA LEU A 1060 12.48 38.94 2.28
C LEU A 1060 13.41 39.98 2.92
N LYS A 1061 14.54 39.56 3.50
CA LYS A 1061 15.62 40.48 3.90
C LYS A 1061 16.31 41.09 2.69
N ASP A 1062 16.41 40.33 1.61
CA ASP A 1062 17.07 40.71 0.37
C ASP A 1062 16.10 41.44 -0.58
N ARG A 1063 14.96 41.92 -0.08
CA ARG A 1063 13.98 42.69 -0.86
C ARG A 1063 14.54 44.02 -1.33
N TRP A 1064 13.95 44.55 -2.40
CA TRP A 1064 14.18 45.92 -2.84
C TRP A 1064 13.76 46.92 -1.74
N LYS A 1065 14.63 47.90 -1.45
CA LYS A 1065 14.37 48.98 -0.48
C LYS A 1065 14.58 50.36 -1.08
N ASN A 1066 15.57 50.53 -1.94
CA ASN A 1066 15.92 51.80 -2.57
C ASN A 1066 16.19 51.63 -4.07
N PRO A 1067 16.04 52.71 -4.87
CA PRO A 1067 16.42 52.70 -6.28
C PRO A 1067 17.87 52.25 -6.49
N GLY A 1068 18.08 51.30 -7.40
CA GLY A 1068 19.37 50.65 -7.66
C GLY A 1068 19.46 49.23 -7.11
N ASP A 1069 18.64 48.86 -6.12
CA ASP A 1069 18.60 47.51 -5.55
C ASP A 1069 18.17 46.46 -6.59
N GLU A 1070 17.37 46.85 -7.61
CA GLU A 1070 16.90 45.95 -8.67
C GLU A 1070 18.02 45.34 -9.52
N GLN A 1071 19.24 45.88 -9.45
CA GLN A 1071 20.43 45.30 -10.09
C GLN A 1071 20.94 44.05 -9.37
N TYR A 1072 20.59 43.87 -8.09
CA TYR A 1072 21.10 42.80 -7.23
C TYR A 1072 20.00 41.91 -6.65
N THR A 1073 18.75 42.38 -6.62
CA THR A 1073 17.60 41.61 -6.15
C THR A 1073 16.41 41.64 -7.12
N ASN A 1074 15.71 40.52 -7.16
CA ASN A 1074 14.42 40.36 -7.85
C ASN A 1074 13.27 40.15 -6.84
N ILE A 1075 13.52 40.39 -5.55
CA ILE A 1075 12.52 40.27 -4.50
C ILE A 1075 11.84 41.64 -4.34
N PRO A 1076 10.53 41.75 -4.64
CA PRO A 1076 9.81 43.01 -4.60
C PRO A 1076 9.91 43.76 -3.27
N ALA A 1077 9.70 45.08 -3.33
CA ALA A 1077 9.42 45.87 -2.14
C ALA A 1077 8.21 45.31 -1.38
N ILE A 1078 8.05 45.68 -0.11
CA ILE A 1078 6.85 45.30 0.64
C ILE A 1078 5.63 45.91 -0.06
N PRO A 1079 4.54 45.15 -0.26
CA PRO A 1079 3.34 45.70 -0.87
C PRO A 1079 2.79 46.87 -0.05
N PRO A 1080 2.57 48.04 -0.68
CA PRO A 1080 2.03 49.21 -0.01
C PRO A 1080 0.60 48.94 0.47
N GLY A 1081 0.18 49.58 1.56
CA GLY A 1081 -0.99 49.17 2.34
C GLY A 1081 -2.36 49.34 1.74
N ASN A 1082 -2.47 49.67 0.46
CA ASN A 1082 -3.56 49.15 -0.34
C ASN A 1082 -2.95 48.72 -1.69
N PRO A 1083 -2.72 47.41 -1.92
CA PRO A 1083 -2.16 46.93 -3.18
C PRO A 1083 -3.06 47.26 -4.37
N ARG A 1084 -4.32 47.68 -4.14
CA ARG A 1084 -5.22 48.22 -5.16
C ARG A 1084 -4.76 49.55 -5.77
N TYR A 1085 -3.92 50.34 -5.09
CA TYR A 1085 -3.41 51.60 -5.65
C TYR A 1085 -2.41 51.40 -6.79
N PHE A 1086 -1.89 50.18 -6.95
CA PHE A 1086 -0.94 49.84 -8.01
C PHE A 1086 -1.45 48.64 -8.82
N GLU A 1087 -2.74 48.62 -9.11
CA GLU A 1087 -3.35 47.56 -9.91
C GLU A 1087 -2.82 47.58 -11.35
N ILE A 1088 -2.59 46.39 -11.89
CA ILE A 1088 -2.32 46.16 -13.29
C ILE A 1088 -3.65 45.83 -13.95
N GLU A 1089 -3.97 46.58 -15.00
CA GLU A 1089 -5.09 46.28 -15.88
C GLU A 1089 -4.69 45.10 -16.77
N LEU A 1090 -5.40 43.99 -16.68
CA LEU A 1090 -5.15 42.85 -17.55
C LEU A 1090 -5.65 43.14 -18.97
N PRO A 1091 -4.89 42.78 -20.02
CA PRO A 1091 -5.22 43.11 -21.42
C PRO A 1091 -6.29 42.16 -21.97
N ILE A 1092 -7.47 42.13 -21.35
CA ILE A 1092 -8.61 41.32 -21.74
C ILE A 1092 -9.81 42.18 -22.15
N LEU A 1093 -10.73 41.60 -22.93
CA LEU A 1093 -11.91 42.30 -23.46
C LEU A 1093 -12.76 42.99 -22.38
N ASN A 1094 -12.83 42.41 -21.17
CA ASN A 1094 -13.46 43.01 -19.99
C ASN A 1094 -12.38 43.28 -18.94
N PRO A 1095 -11.79 44.48 -18.91
CA PRO A 1095 -10.64 44.75 -18.07
C PRO A 1095 -10.89 44.40 -16.60
N THR A 1096 -9.94 43.67 -16.03
CA THR A 1096 -9.94 43.32 -14.61
C THR A 1096 -8.65 43.83 -14.00
N MET A 1097 -8.79 44.58 -12.92
CA MET A 1097 -7.67 45.11 -12.16
C MET A 1097 -7.15 44.05 -11.19
N VAL A 1098 -5.83 43.83 -11.19
CA VAL A 1098 -5.20 42.82 -10.33
C VAL A 1098 -3.95 43.36 -9.65
N SER A 1099 -3.70 42.89 -8.42
CA SER A 1099 -2.51 43.28 -7.68
C SER A 1099 -1.23 42.72 -8.35
N PRO A 1100 -0.18 43.54 -8.55
CA PRO A 1100 1.09 43.11 -9.13
C PRO A 1100 1.79 42.05 -8.26
N TYR A 1101 1.51 42.02 -6.95
CA TYR A 1101 2.03 41.01 -6.04
C TYR A 1101 1.32 39.65 -6.20
N SER A 1102 0.03 39.67 -6.55
CA SER A 1102 -0.69 38.43 -6.91
C SER A 1102 -0.13 37.85 -8.23
N LEU A 1103 0.15 38.72 -9.20
CA LEU A 1103 0.84 38.35 -10.44
C LEU A 1103 2.25 37.81 -10.15
N PHE A 1104 2.98 38.42 -9.22
CA PHE A 1104 4.33 37.96 -8.84
C PHE A 1104 4.27 36.55 -8.24
N ASN A 1105 3.38 36.29 -7.29
CA ASN A 1105 3.18 34.97 -6.69
C ASN A 1105 2.79 33.89 -7.71
N THR A 1106 2.17 34.30 -8.82
CA THR A 1106 1.75 33.41 -9.91
C THR A 1106 2.63 33.53 -11.16
N SER A 1107 3.80 34.18 -11.05
CA SER A 1107 4.73 34.42 -12.15
C SER A 1107 5.69 33.26 -12.41
N ASP A 1108 6.35 33.29 -13.57
CA ASP A 1108 7.41 32.36 -13.95
C ASP A 1108 8.63 32.46 -13.01
N TYR A 1109 8.92 33.63 -12.45
CA TYR A 1109 9.97 33.80 -11.42
C TYR A 1109 9.72 32.94 -10.17
N MET A 1110 8.45 32.82 -9.77
CA MET A 1110 8.00 32.02 -8.61
C MET A 1110 7.86 30.53 -8.91
N THR A 1111 8.43 30.06 -10.03
CA THR A 1111 8.52 28.65 -10.37
C THR A 1111 9.93 28.11 -10.19
N ALA A 1112 10.00 26.82 -9.85
CA ALA A 1112 11.24 26.08 -9.65
C ALA A 1112 11.11 24.67 -10.19
N SER A 1113 12.22 24.11 -10.69
CA SER A 1113 12.26 22.69 -11.08
C SER A 1113 12.05 21.82 -9.85
N ALA A 1114 11.05 20.93 -9.90
CA ALA A 1114 10.73 19.98 -8.84
C ALA A 1114 11.52 18.66 -8.99
N ASP A 1115 12.61 18.68 -9.74
CA ASP A 1115 13.48 17.52 -9.95
C ASP A 1115 14.20 17.13 -8.65
N PHE A 1116 14.17 15.84 -8.33
CA PHE A 1116 14.75 15.35 -7.08
C PHE A 1116 15.28 13.91 -7.15
N VAL A 1117 16.18 13.62 -6.21
CA VAL A 1117 16.57 12.25 -5.83
C VAL A 1117 16.37 12.10 -4.32
N ARG A 1118 15.52 11.16 -3.91
CA ARG A 1118 15.26 10.83 -2.51
C ARG A 1118 15.89 9.50 -2.16
N CYS A 1119 16.66 9.47 -1.08
CA CYS A 1119 17.05 8.19 -0.47
C CYS A 1119 15.83 7.65 0.29
N ARG A 1120 15.20 6.57 -0.19
CA ARG A 1120 14.01 5.99 0.45
C ARG A 1120 14.38 5.12 1.63
N SER A 1121 15.41 4.30 1.49
CA SER A 1121 15.89 3.43 2.56
C SER A 1121 17.39 3.17 2.49
N ILE A 1122 18.04 3.14 3.66
CA ILE A 1122 19.35 2.53 3.86
C ILE A 1122 19.18 1.51 4.98
N SER A 1123 19.52 0.25 4.74
CA SER A 1123 19.39 -0.81 5.74
C SER A 1123 20.63 -1.70 5.82
N LEU A 1124 20.99 -2.06 7.04
CA LEU A 1124 22.04 -3.00 7.38
C LEU A 1124 21.39 -4.21 8.05
N ASN A 1125 21.38 -5.33 7.35
CA ASN A 1125 20.80 -6.58 7.82
C ASN A 1125 21.90 -7.58 8.20
N TYR A 1126 21.74 -8.26 9.33
CA TYR A 1126 22.61 -9.31 9.82
C TYR A 1126 21.85 -10.61 10.02
N GLU A 1127 22.29 -11.67 9.35
CA GLU A 1127 21.73 -13.01 9.46
C GLU A 1127 22.56 -13.86 10.44
N PHE A 1128 21.95 -14.38 11.49
CA PHE A 1128 22.68 -15.14 12.51
C PHE A 1128 23.07 -16.54 12.00
N ASN A 1129 24.20 -17.06 12.49
CA ASN A 1129 24.71 -18.36 12.05
C ASN A 1129 23.76 -19.51 12.48
N PRO A 1130 23.25 -20.32 11.54
CA PRO A 1130 22.35 -21.43 11.84
C PRO A 1130 22.88 -22.43 12.89
N SER A 1131 24.20 -22.65 12.95
CA SER A 1131 24.81 -23.57 13.92
C SER A 1131 24.63 -23.12 15.38
N LEU A 1132 24.60 -21.80 15.63
CA LEU A 1132 24.34 -21.24 16.95
C LEU A 1132 22.85 -21.32 17.29
N LEU A 1133 21.98 -21.05 16.31
CA LEU A 1133 20.53 -21.02 16.47
C LEU A 1133 19.93 -22.42 16.74
N LYS A 1134 20.55 -23.47 16.20
CA LYS A 1134 20.12 -24.86 16.43
C LYS A 1134 20.11 -25.24 17.92
N ARG A 1135 20.98 -24.66 18.74
CA ARG A 1135 21.04 -24.91 20.20
C ARG A 1135 19.80 -24.41 20.95
N VAL A 1136 19.14 -23.39 20.41
CA VAL A 1136 17.94 -22.75 20.98
C VAL A 1136 16.68 -23.05 20.17
N HIS A 1137 16.70 -24.05 19.29
CA HIS A 1137 15.57 -24.46 18.44
C HIS A 1137 15.03 -23.37 17.52
N ILE A 1138 15.86 -22.39 17.14
CA ILE A 1138 15.50 -21.36 16.17
C ILE A 1138 16.00 -21.79 14.79
N LYS A 1139 15.14 -21.79 13.76
CA LYS A 1139 15.53 -22.11 12.38
C LYS A 1139 16.25 -20.93 11.71
N ARG A 1140 15.78 -19.71 11.97
CA ARG A 1140 16.29 -18.49 11.35
C ARG A 1140 16.12 -17.29 12.27
N LEU A 1141 17.15 -16.44 12.35
CA LEU A 1141 17.12 -15.17 13.07
C LEU A 1141 17.86 -14.12 12.23
N SER A 1142 17.24 -12.97 12.02
CA SER A 1142 17.89 -11.81 11.41
C SER A 1142 17.53 -10.53 12.15
N ALA A 1143 18.48 -9.61 12.22
CA ALA A 1143 18.30 -8.26 12.76
C ALA A 1143 18.67 -7.22 11.70
N ALA A 1144 17.83 -6.21 11.54
CA ALA A 1144 18.06 -5.13 10.59
C ALA A 1144 17.97 -3.76 11.27
N PHE A 1145 18.98 -2.93 11.04
CA PHE A 1145 18.93 -1.50 11.33
C PHE A 1145 18.64 -0.76 10.03
N SER A 1146 17.70 0.17 10.02
CA SER A 1146 17.34 0.90 8.81
C SER A 1146 16.99 2.36 9.06
N LEU A 1147 17.27 3.19 8.06
CA LEU A 1147 16.89 4.59 7.98
C LEU A 1147 15.93 4.76 6.80
N THR A 1148 14.80 5.40 7.05
CA THR A 1148 13.76 5.69 6.05
C THR A 1148 13.73 7.19 5.79
N ASN A 1149 13.76 7.58 4.51
CA ASN A 1149 13.88 8.97 4.04
C ASN A 1149 15.01 9.78 4.71
N PRO A 1150 16.25 9.27 4.86
CA PRO A 1150 17.30 10.00 5.59
C PRO A 1150 17.61 11.37 4.98
N PHE A 1151 17.53 11.51 3.65
CA PHE A 1151 17.76 12.78 2.95
C PHE A 1151 17.06 12.84 1.58
N LEU A 1152 16.93 14.09 1.09
CA LEU A 1152 16.37 14.47 -0.20
C LEU A 1152 17.33 15.45 -0.86
N ILE A 1153 17.62 15.24 -2.15
CA ILE A 1153 18.43 16.14 -2.97
C ILE A 1153 17.51 16.78 -4.00
N THR A 1154 17.45 18.10 -3.99
CA THR A 1154 16.79 18.92 -5.01
C THR A 1154 17.85 19.62 -5.84
N PHE A 1155 17.61 19.79 -7.14
CA PHE A 1155 18.59 20.41 -8.04
C PHE A 1155 18.39 21.92 -8.19
N ASP A 1156 17.19 22.42 -7.91
CA ASP A 1156 16.89 23.84 -7.88
C ASP A 1156 17.08 24.41 -6.45
N LYS A 1157 17.97 25.39 -6.31
CA LYS A 1157 18.28 26.03 -5.02
C LYS A 1157 17.11 26.87 -4.50
N LYS A 1158 16.13 27.24 -5.34
CA LYS A 1158 14.95 28.01 -4.94
C LYS A 1158 14.07 27.31 -3.89
N TRP A 1159 14.18 25.99 -3.75
CA TRP A 1159 13.41 25.22 -2.74
C TRP A 1159 13.83 25.48 -1.29
N ARG A 1160 15.09 25.86 -1.03
CA ARG A 1160 15.60 26.28 0.28
C ARG A 1160 15.14 25.40 1.48
N GLY A 1161 15.19 24.08 1.30
CA GLY A 1161 14.82 23.09 2.33
C GLY A 1161 13.36 22.64 2.33
N TYR A 1162 12.48 23.30 1.56
CA TYR A 1162 11.13 22.82 1.32
C TYR A 1162 11.14 21.57 0.43
N ASP A 1163 10.28 20.60 0.72
CA ASP A 1163 10.19 19.35 -0.04
C ASP A 1163 9.37 19.59 -1.33
N PRO A 1164 9.95 19.47 -2.53
CA PRO A 1164 9.22 19.68 -3.78
C PRO A 1164 8.18 18.61 -4.07
N GLU A 1165 8.22 17.44 -3.42
CA GLU A 1165 7.25 16.38 -3.70
C GLU A 1165 5.92 16.62 -2.96
N THR A 1166 5.98 16.95 -1.67
CA THR A 1166 4.82 17.04 -0.79
C THR A 1166 4.23 18.46 -0.75
N ALA A 1167 2.93 18.58 -0.42
CA ALA A 1167 2.25 19.87 -0.31
C ALA A 1167 2.38 20.46 1.11
N GLY A 1168 3.61 20.63 1.60
CA GLY A 1168 3.90 21.20 2.92
C GLY A 1168 4.43 20.19 3.93
N TRP A 1169 3.69 19.12 4.18
CA TRP A 1169 4.12 18.11 5.16
C TRP A 1169 5.31 17.28 4.63
N PRO A 1170 6.53 17.40 5.17
CA PRO A 1170 7.68 16.68 4.64
C PRO A 1170 7.52 15.17 4.82
N ALA A 1171 8.14 14.38 3.94
CA ALA A 1171 8.19 12.94 4.12
C ALA A 1171 8.84 12.56 5.47
N ARG A 1172 8.26 11.57 6.16
CA ARG A 1172 8.69 11.16 7.50
C ARG A 1172 10.11 10.60 7.47
N ARG A 1173 10.97 11.10 8.38
CA ARG A 1173 12.31 10.55 8.62
C ARG A 1173 12.25 9.59 9.79
N MET A 1174 12.55 8.32 9.56
CA MET A 1174 12.46 7.29 10.60
C MET A 1174 13.75 6.50 10.73
N THR A 1175 14.08 6.12 11.97
CA THR A 1175 15.12 5.16 12.30
C THR A 1175 14.46 3.92 12.87
N SER A 1176 14.76 2.75 12.32
CA SER A 1176 14.08 1.51 12.67
C SER A 1176 15.04 0.38 13.01
N LEU A 1177 14.63 -0.45 13.97
CA LEU A 1177 15.23 -1.71 14.33
C LEU A 1177 14.20 -2.82 14.14
N SER A 1178 14.54 -3.83 13.34
CA SER A 1178 13.65 -4.93 13.03
C SER A 1178 14.28 -6.28 13.36
N PHE A 1179 13.46 -7.20 13.87
CA PHE A 1179 13.84 -8.57 14.17
C PHE A 1179 12.90 -9.53 13.46
N ASN A 1180 13.46 -10.55 12.81
CA ASN A 1180 12.71 -11.64 12.22
C ASN A 1180 13.21 -12.96 12.80
N VAL A 1181 12.29 -13.70 13.42
CA VAL A 1181 12.54 -15.00 14.04
C VAL A 1181 11.65 -16.02 13.35
N THR A 1182 12.21 -17.17 12.98
CA THR A 1182 11.43 -18.30 12.50
C THR A 1182 11.81 -19.57 13.26
N LEU A 1183 10.79 -20.24 13.79
CA LEU A 1183 10.85 -21.50 14.53
C LEU A 1183 10.46 -22.69 13.64
#